data_AF-A0A1H6WFQ6-F1
#
_entry.id   AF-A0A1H6WFQ6-F1
#
_cell.length_a   1.000
_cell.length_b   1.000
_cell.length_c   1.000
_cell.angle_alpha   90.00
_cell.angle_beta   90.00
_cell.angle_gamma   90.00
#
_symmetry.space_group_name_H-M   'P 1'
#
loop_
_entity.id
_entity.type
_entity.pdbx_description
1 polymer ?
#
loop_
_entity_poly.entity_id
_entity_poly.type
_entity_poly.pdbx_seq_one_letter_code
_entity_poly.pdbx_strand_id
1 'polypeptide(L)'
;MKRALFLVLVLLLLVQEGFGQSWRRVGHWGNDYTAIQWVNENVGYIAGENIFLKSIDGGLSWVELKSPTSGALLDLAFFDEQKGLALGEDGTIYRTQNAGVDWSSYSHGLGQVYHGLHFISEQLVLAVGTGGSIIRSENGGLSWADVPVSSHADIHGLTFANDTLGFAVTADSEILKTVNSGVNWVTIPSGFQAPLNGVYFTSDSVGYAVGNLGTIIKTQDGGNHWQFINSGIDTDLREVTFNPAFPQIGVINGDNGTILRTDNGGLTFLASNSRTQQNLMKLAFRPDTNNVLGVGSSGTLITSNNSGITWAVRLTGRSTDFTAVQFITDIRGFLTGEQGLILLTGNGGNSFVDRSRPISLPFNALYFVSAVAGFVAGNNGNIISTTNSGGNWTTLNPGTNRNVNGLHFFDFNRGFAVGERGLIAKTENRGINWEIIPSGAGDVSFSDIVFFDENMGLIVGDQGQLLRSDNGGANWSRVVPGTTADFRALTLLDDTRAILVGDGGTVFKTKDRGISWQRLQTGFDVAFSDVEFLDESVGFITGEEGIILRTFDAGETWEKLPTNTYQDFTGLSFGDLNVGYAVGENGIFYQYTCQVPQDIATIFGEDDICLSQQIYTIQDLEEEGTRYEWRVDGGTILEGQGTTRVVVRWDRPGRNAVMVRGQNKCGNGNTRALEVVVSDQPRQTTSIQGEGVVCVNTLEEYFVDSIPGTQYFWSATGGVVRAGQGTAHITLEWTNLDEQSVSVSTTNPCGQGPSTEKLIRVITIPDQPAAIEGPNRVGFQEADYEVPAEQDINYQWSVGSGGEIISGQGSPLVRIRWEGEGDHELEVTPMNACNQGPSQVLSVNVNLITSLPEREDDARLRVYPSPSFGDLYVHLEGLPSLSSLEVINAMGQKIREIPTREGQSVYPITGLPKGMHLLVFRTRTATYQRKIVVF
;
A
#
# COMPACT_ATOMS: atom_id res chain seq x y z
N MET A 1 15.89 14.86 -39.60
CA MET A 1 15.08 15.51 -38.53
C MET A 1 14.40 14.50 -37.60
N LYS A 2 13.67 13.47 -38.09
CA LYS A 2 13.01 12.48 -37.19
C LYS A 2 13.95 11.60 -36.34
N ARG A 3 15.17 11.28 -36.82
CA ARG A 3 16.16 10.50 -36.05
C ARG A 3 16.93 11.32 -34.99
N ALA A 4 17.11 12.62 -35.22
CA ALA A 4 17.73 13.51 -34.24
C ALA A 4 16.74 13.89 -33.12
N LEU A 5 15.45 14.07 -33.46
CA LEU A 5 14.40 14.25 -32.46
C LEU A 5 14.22 12.98 -31.59
N PHE A 6 14.38 11.79 -32.17
CA PHE A 6 14.32 10.53 -31.43
C PHE A 6 15.55 10.34 -30.53
N LEU A 7 16.75 10.75 -30.94
CA LEU A 7 17.93 10.72 -30.08
C LEU A 7 17.85 11.74 -28.94
N VAL A 8 17.30 12.94 -29.20
CA VAL A 8 17.07 13.96 -28.16
C VAL A 8 15.95 13.54 -27.21
N LEU A 9 14.91 12.86 -27.71
CA LEU A 9 13.86 12.27 -26.86
C LEU A 9 14.40 11.08 -26.03
N VAL A 10 15.31 10.27 -26.59
CA VAL A 10 15.98 9.16 -25.89
C VAL A 10 17.04 9.66 -24.89
N LEU A 11 17.67 10.80 -25.13
CA LEU A 11 18.56 11.48 -24.17
C LEU A 11 17.80 12.27 -23.09
N LEU A 12 16.62 12.81 -23.40
CA LEU A 12 15.71 13.39 -22.40
C LEU A 12 15.00 12.32 -21.55
N LEU A 13 14.90 11.09 -22.05
CA LEU A 13 14.44 9.91 -21.29
C LEU A 13 15.54 9.29 -20.41
N LEU A 14 16.78 9.79 -20.46
CA LEU A 14 17.89 9.32 -19.61
C LEU A 14 18.10 10.20 -18.36
N VAL A 15 17.17 11.10 -18.04
CA VAL A 15 17.12 11.84 -16.77
C VAL A 15 15.78 11.56 -16.10
N GLN A 16 15.53 10.29 -15.79
CA GLN A 16 14.53 9.89 -14.80
C GLN A 16 15.29 9.14 -13.70
N GLU A 17 15.69 9.88 -12.68
CA GLU A 17 16.18 9.32 -11.42
C GLU A 17 15.07 9.58 -10.39
N GLY A 18 13.97 8.85 -10.54
CA GLY A 18 12.83 8.83 -9.63
C GLY A 18 12.91 7.67 -8.66
N PHE A 19 14.08 7.39 -8.07
CA PHE A 19 14.11 6.48 -6.94
C PHE A 19 13.44 7.19 -5.76
N GLY A 20 12.68 6.47 -4.92
CA GLY A 20 12.15 6.98 -3.64
C GLY A 20 13.24 7.43 -2.64
N GLN A 21 14.48 7.59 -3.08
CA GLN A 21 15.64 8.04 -2.34
C GLN A 21 16.20 9.27 -3.04
N SER A 22 16.21 10.40 -2.36
CA SER A 22 16.79 11.62 -2.91
C SER A 22 17.52 12.42 -1.85
N TRP A 23 18.59 13.07 -2.28
CA TRP A 23 19.24 14.14 -1.54
C TRP A 23 18.63 15.46 -2.00
N ARG A 24 17.99 16.17 -1.09
CA ARG A 24 17.41 17.48 -1.36
C ARG A 24 18.11 18.53 -0.53
N ARG A 25 18.52 19.62 -1.17
CA ARG A 25 18.96 20.83 -0.48
C ARG A 25 17.80 21.41 0.35
N VAL A 26 18.02 21.66 1.63
CA VAL A 26 17.03 22.30 2.54
C VAL A 26 17.37 23.78 2.74
N GLY A 27 18.65 24.15 2.66
CA GLY A 27 19.12 25.54 2.71
C GLY A 27 19.16 26.25 1.34
N HIS A 28 19.67 27.47 1.33
CA HIS A 28 20.06 28.17 0.10
C HIS A 28 21.59 28.15 -0.03
N TRP A 29 22.12 28.46 -1.22
CA TRP A 29 23.56 28.66 -1.39
C TRP A 29 24.02 29.83 -0.53
N GLY A 30 25.11 29.65 0.21
CA GLY A 30 25.80 30.74 0.91
C GLY A 30 26.86 31.45 0.08
N ASN A 31 27.14 30.97 -1.14
CA ASN A 31 28.12 31.55 -2.05
C ASN A 31 27.84 33.03 -2.31
N ASP A 32 28.89 33.85 -2.38
CA ASP A 32 28.76 35.25 -2.75
C ASP A 32 28.41 35.37 -4.23
N TYR A 33 27.35 36.12 -4.54
CA TYR A 33 26.95 36.41 -5.91
C TYR A 33 27.47 37.78 -6.34
N THR A 34 28.20 37.80 -7.45
CA THR A 34 28.87 39.00 -7.99
C THR A 34 28.15 39.52 -9.23
N ALA A 35 27.54 38.64 -10.02
CA ALA A 35 26.96 38.97 -11.31
C ALA A 35 25.58 38.36 -11.52
N ILE A 36 24.71 39.11 -12.19
CA ILE A 36 23.42 38.66 -12.69
C ILE A 36 23.15 39.27 -14.07
N GLN A 37 22.66 38.46 -15.00
CA GLN A 37 22.25 38.93 -16.32
C GLN A 37 21.02 38.17 -16.81
N TRP A 38 20.08 38.89 -17.39
CA TRP A 38 18.96 38.31 -18.14
C TRP A 38 19.28 38.28 -19.63
N VAL A 39 19.04 37.14 -20.28
CA VAL A 39 19.11 37.02 -21.74
C VAL A 39 17.76 37.39 -22.36
N ASN A 40 16.66 36.98 -21.72
CA ASN A 40 15.30 37.34 -22.09
C ASN A 40 14.38 37.28 -20.85
N GLU A 41 13.06 37.33 -21.04
CA GLU A 41 12.07 37.31 -19.95
C GLU A 41 12.07 36.02 -19.11
N ASN A 42 12.62 34.92 -19.63
CA ASN A 42 12.59 33.61 -18.98
C ASN A 42 13.99 33.14 -18.54
N VAL A 43 15.01 33.40 -19.38
CA VAL A 43 16.37 32.89 -19.18
C VAL A 43 17.27 33.94 -18.55
N GLY A 44 17.86 33.58 -17.40
CA GLY A 44 18.82 34.41 -16.68
C GLY A 44 19.91 33.58 -16.02
N TYR A 45 21.05 34.23 -15.76
CA TYR A 45 22.24 33.62 -15.18
C TYR A 45 22.71 34.43 -13.96
N ILE A 46 23.18 33.73 -12.93
CA ILE A 46 23.88 34.29 -11.77
C ILE A 46 25.24 33.62 -11.69
N ALA A 47 26.27 34.39 -11.38
CA ALA A 47 27.60 33.88 -11.08
C ALA A 47 28.17 34.51 -9.81
N GLY A 48 29.19 33.87 -9.27
CA GLY A 48 29.93 34.35 -8.13
C GLY A 48 31.05 33.41 -7.72
N GLU A 49 31.34 33.37 -6.42
CA GLU A 49 32.38 32.52 -5.83
C GLU A 49 32.00 31.04 -5.90
N ASN A 50 32.73 30.29 -6.72
CA ASN A 50 32.49 28.86 -6.98
C ASN A 50 31.03 28.52 -7.36
N ILE A 51 30.28 29.45 -7.96
CA ILE A 51 28.85 29.24 -8.23
C ILE A 51 28.44 29.79 -9.60
N PHE A 52 27.67 28.98 -10.33
CA PHE A 52 27.04 29.37 -11.58
C PHE A 52 25.61 28.82 -11.62
N LEU A 53 24.62 29.71 -11.67
CA LEU A 53 23.20 29.36 -11.64
C LEU A 53 22.51 29.78 -12.94
N LYS A 54 21.54 28.98 -13.37
CA LYS A 54 20.68 29.25 -14.51
C LYS A 54 19.20 29.16 -14.12
N SER A 55 18.43 30.13 -14.58
CA SER A 55 16.96 30.11 -14.55
C SER A 55 16.44 29.97 -15.98
N ILE A 56 15.32 29.27 -16.14
CA ILE A 56 14.56 29.20 -17.40
C ILE A 56 13.08 29.59 -17.22
N ASP A 57 12.69 30.05 -16.04
CA ASP A 57 11.31 30.38 -15.66
C ASP A 57 11.15 31.81 -15.14
N GLY A 58 12.08 32.69 -15.54
CA GLY A 58 12.06 34.10 -15.16
C GLY A 58 12.45 34.36 -13.70
N GLY A 59 13.21 33.44 -13.10
CA GLY A 59 13.81 33.55 -11.76
C GLY A 59 12.93 33.02 -10.64
N LEU A 60 11.95 32.18 -10.98
CA LEU A 60 11.14 31.46 -10.00
C LEU A 60 11.95 30.30 -9.39
N SER A 61 12.80 29.64 -10.20
CA SER A 61 13.75 28.63 -9.77
C SER A 61 15.11 28.81 -10.42
N TRP A 62 16.15 28.32 -9.72
CA TRP A 62 17.54 28.37 -10.16
C TRP A 62 18.15 26.98 -10.07
N VAL A 63 18.84 26.57 -11.12
CA VAL A 63 19.58 25.31 -11.21
C VAL A 63 21.06 25.61 -11.22
N GLU A 64 21.82 24.88 -10.41
CA GLU A 64 23.27 24.98 -10.35
C GLU A 64 23.91 24.22 -11.52
N LEU A 65 24.87 24.86 -12.16
CA LEU A 65 25.72 24.31 -13.21
C LEU A 65 27.18 24.34 -12.72
N LYS A 66 28.03 23.46 -13.28
CA LYS A 66 29.45 23.42 -12.88
C LYS A 66 30.10 24.77 -13.21
N SER A 67 30.64 25.43 -12.19
CA SER A 67 31.45 26.64 -12.39
C SER A 67 32.72 26.26 -13.17
N PRO A 68 33.17 27.08 -14.14
CA PRO A 68 34.43 26.83 -14.85
C PRO A 68 35.69 27.01 -13.99
N THR A 69 35.54 27.56 -12.78
CA THR A 69 36.60 27.81 -11.81
C THR A 69 36.09 27.65 -10.39
N SER A 70 36.97 27.29 -9.46
CA SER A 70 36.70 27.30 -8.03
C SER A 70 36.81 28.70 -7.41
N GLY A 71 37.41 29.66 -8.11
CA GLY A 71 37.48 31.06 -7.69
C GLY A 71 36.21 31.85 -7.98
N ALA A 72 36.26 33.17 -7.73
CA ALA A 72 35.17 34.06 -8.07
C ALA A 72 35.07 34.35 -9.57
N LEU A 73 33.86 34.18 -10.11
CA LEU A 73 33.48 34.81 -11.37
C LEU A 73 33.10 36.27 -11.07
N LEU A 74 33.67 37.25 -11.78
CA LEU A 74 33.48 38.67 -11.51
C LEU A 74 32.36 39.29 -12.36
N ASP A 75 32.20 38.84 -13.61
CA ASP A 75 31.13 39.30 -14.50
C ASP A 75 30.72 38.23 -15.51
N LEU A 76 29.52 38.40 -16.08
CA LEU A 76 28.93 37.56 -17.10
C LEU A 76 28.38 38.41 -18.24
N ALA A 77 28.58 37.93 -19.47
CA ALA A 77 27.90 38.49 -20.62
C ALA A 77 27.46 37.38 -21.58
N PHE A 78 26.15 37.23 -21.78
CA PHE A 78 25.53 36.33 -22.74
C PHE A 78 24.98 37.12 -23.91
N PHE A 79 25.30 36.67 -25.12
CA PHE A 79 24.76 37.22 -26.37
C PHE A 79 23.39 36.60 -26.70
N ASP A 80 23.27 35.29 -26.49
CA ASP A 80 22.04 34.52 -26.64
C ASP A 80 21.96 33.45 -25.53
N GLU A 81 20.94 32.59 -25.57
CA GLU A 81 20.73 31.56 -24.52
C GLU A 81 21.86 30.51 -24.46
N GLN A 82 22.70 30.40 -25.50
CA GLN A 82 23.74 29.38 -25.63
C GLN A 82 25.15 29.96 -25.51
N LYS A 83 25.40 31.15 -26.07
CA LYS A 83 26.72 31.75 -26.20
C LYS A 83 26.91 32.86 -25.17
N GLY A 84 27.96 32.73 -24.39
CA GLY A 84 28.32 33.70 -23.37
C GLY A 84 29.77 33.61 -22.94
N LEU A 85 30.16 34.60 -22.14
CA LEU A 85 31.47 34.77 -21.56
C LEU A 85 31.33 35.02 -20.05
N ALA A 86 32.33 34.59 -19.30
CA ALA A 86 32.48 34.87 -17.88
C ALA A 86 33.92 35.31 -17.59
N LEU A 87 34.12 36.21 -16.63
CA LEU A 87 35.45 36.63 -16.17
C LEU A 87 35.76 35.96 -14.83
N GLY A 88 36.92 35.32 -14.70
CA GLY A 88 37.47 34.87 -13.43
C GLY A 88 38.30 35.94 -12.74
N GLU A 89 38.38 35.88 -11.42
CA GLU A 89 39.23 36.75 -10.59
C GLU A 89 40.73 36.57 -10.85
N ASP A 90 41.12 35.44 -11.43
CA ASP A 90 42.48 35.13 -11.87
C ASP A 90 42.85 35.80 -13.21
N GLY A 91 41.92 36.53 -13.82
CA GLY A 91 42.07 37.17 -15.13
C GLY A 91 41.71 36.27 -16.32
N THR A 92 41.27 35.03 -16.06
CA THR A 92 40.87 34.10 -17.11
C THR A 92 39.49 34.45 -17.66
N ILE A 93 39.36 34.41 -18.98
CA ILE A 93 38.11 34.61 -19.70
C ILE A 93 37.57 33.24 -20.10
N TYR A 94 36.41 32.87 -19.58
CA TYR A 94 35.73 31.62 -19.90
C TYR A 94 34.67 31.86 -20.96
N ARG A 95 34.60 30.98 -21.94
CA ARG A 95 33.68 31.06 -23.07
C ARG A 95 32.86 29.80 -23.21
N THR A 96 31.54 29.94 -23.27
CA THR A 96 30.59 28.85 -23.51
C THR A 96 29.93 28.97 -24.89
N GLN A 97 29.62 27.82 -25.49
CA GLN A 97 28.75 27.71 -26.68
C GLN A 97 27.46 26.91 -26.40
N ASN A 98 27.28 26.41 -25.19
CA ASN A 98 26.21 25.50 -24.81
C ASN A 98 25.58 25.87 -23.45
N ALA A 99 25.35 27.17 -23.24
CA ALA A 99 24.62 27.71 -22.08
C ALA A 99 25.29 27.44 -20.72
N GLY A 100 26.62 27.35 -20.70
CA GLY A 100 27.44 27.16 -19.51
C GLY A 100 27.54 25.70 -19.05
N VAL A 101 27.18 24.74 -19.90
CA VAL A 101 27.43 23.31 -19.66
C VAL A 101 28.93 23.01 -19.75
N ASP A 102 29.61 23.57 -20.76
CA ASP A 102 31.06 23.46 -20.92
C ASP A 102 31.69 24.82 -21.25
N TRP A 103 32.96 24.97 -20.88
CA TRP A 103 33.71 26.21 -21.02
C TRP A 103 35.09 25.99 -21.66
N SER A 104 35.48 26.91 -22.55
CA SER A 104 36.87 27.07 -23.01
C SER A 104 37.48 28.30 -22.35
N SER A 105 38.70 28.19 -21.82
CA SER A 105 39.40 29.28 -21.13
C SER A 105 40.42 29.99 -22.04
N TYR A 106 40.58 31.29 -21.84
CA TYR A 106 41.63 32.10 -22.44
C TYR A 106 42.14 33.11 -21.41
N SER A 107 43.46 33.20 -21.21
CA SER A 107 44.06 34.18 -20.29
C SER A 107 44.86 35.21 -21.10
N HIS A 108 44.55 36.49 -20.90
CA HIS A 108 45.21 37.59 -21.59
C HIS A 108 46.31 38.22 -20.72
N GLY A 109 47.57 37.84 -20.97
CA GLY A 109 48.72 38.31 -20.17
C GLY A 109 48.74 37.74 -18.75
N LEU A 110 49.84 37.96 -18.02
CA LEU A 110 49.96 37.55 -16.61
C LEU A 110 49.59 38.72 -15.69
N GLY A 111 48.70 38.50 -14.72
CA GLY A 111 48.42 39.42 -13.62
C GLY A 111 47.43 40.55 -13.90
N GLN A 112 46.69 40.52 -15.02
CA GLN A 112 45.59 41.44 -15.30
C GLN A 112 44.26 40.82 -14.86
N VAL A 113 43.44 41.58 -14.13
CA VAL A 113 42.08 41.15 -13.74
C VAL A 113 41.07 42.02 -14.46
N TYR A 114 40.06 41.39 -15.06
CA TYR A 114 38.99 42.08 -15.77
C TYR A 114 37.74 42.15 -14.89
N HIS A 115 37.05 43.28 -14.91
CA HIS A 115 35.89 43.56 -14.05
C HIS A 115 34.58 43.73 -14.82
N GLY A 116 34.63 44.02 -16.12
CA GLY A 116 33.43 44.23 -16.94
C GLY A 116 33.53 43.60 -18.32
N LEU A 117 32.44 42.96 -18.76
CA LEU A 117 32.26 42.40 -20.10
C LEU A 117 31.09 43.06 -20.84
N HIS A 118 31.24 43.26 -22.15
CA HIS A 118 30.12 43.71 -22.97
C HIS A 118 30.19 43.15 -24.40
N PHE A 119 29.11 42.51 -24.84
CA PHE A 119 28.88 42.16 -26.24
C PHE A 119 28.28 43.36 -26.98
N ILE A 120 28.97 43.85 -28.01
CA ILE A 120 28.40 44.82 -28.97
C ILE A 120 27.66 44.06 -30.09
N SER A 121 28.22 42.93 -30.51
CA SER A 121 27.58 41.97 -31.42
C SER A 121 28.13 40.58 -31.12
N GLU A 122 27.61 39.54 -31.76
CA GLU A 122 28.10 38.16 -31.56
C GLU A 122 29.62 38.02 -31.70
N GLN A 123 30.23 38.79 -32.61
CA GLN A 123 31.66 38.73 -32.88
C GLN A 123 32.47 39.78 -32.11
N LEU A 124 31.84 40.91 -31.76
CA LEU A 124 32.54 42.05 -31.17
C LEU A 124 32.27 42.14 -29.67
N VAL A 125 33.32 41.92 -28.87
CA VAL A 125 33.26 41.92 -27.41
C VAL A 125 34.38 42.77 -26.84
N LEU A 126 34.10 43.49 -25.76
CA LEU A 126 35.12 44.17 -24.96
C LEU A 126 35.15 43.62 -23.53
N ALA A 127 36.35 43.61 -22.95
CA ALA A 127 36.56 43.44 -21.53
C ALA A 127 37.42 44.60 -21.00
N VAL A 128 37.13 45.05 -19.78
CA VAL A 128 37.86 46.14 -19.11
C VAL A 128 38.32 45.68 -17.73
N GLY A 129 39.43 46.21 -17.26
CA GLY A 129 40.06 45.70 -16.04
C GLY A 129 41.07 46.64 -15.38
N THR A 130 41.96 46.02 -14.61
CA THR A 130 43.00 46.67 -13.82
C THR A 130 43.98 47.47 -14.67
N GLY A 131 44.57 48.52 -14.09
CA GLY A 131 45.63 49.30 -14.73
C GLY A 131 45.22 50.01 -16.02
N GLY A 132 43.94 50.33 -16.19
CA GLY A 132 43.40 50.90 -17.42
C GLY A 132 43.29 49.89 -18.58
N SER A 133 43.41 48.58 -18.33
CA SER A 133 43.38 47.58 -19.39
C SER A 133 42.03 47.52 -20.08
N ILE A 134 42.03 47.68 -21.41
CA ILE A 134 40.88 47.41 -22.27
C ILE A 134 41.34 46.43 -23.34
N ILE A 135 40.64 45.31 -23.45
CA ILE A 135 40.88 44.33 -24.50
C ILE A 135 39.63 44.15 -25.35
N ARG A 136 39.84 43.89 -26.63
CA ARG A 136 38.79 43.77 -27.64
C ARG A 136 38.95 42.50 -28.45
N SER A 137 37.84 41.79 -28.65
CA SER A 137 37.74 40.60 -29.49
C SER A 137 36.86 40.89 -30.70
N GLU A 138 37.29 40.45 -31.88
CA GLU A 138 36.52 40.53 -33.14
C GLU A 138 36.02 39.17 -33.63
N ASN A 139 36.16 38.13 -32.80
CA ASN A 139 35.77 36.76 -33.13
C ASN A 139 35.04 36.05 -31.97
N GLY A 140 34.22 36.82 -31.24
CA GLY A 140 33.33 36.30 -30.20
C GLY A 140 34.08 35.72 -29.00
N GLY A 141 35.20 36.33 -28.62
CA GLY A 141 36.01 35.96 -27.45
C GLY A 141 37.04 34.85 -27.68
N LEU A 142 37.29 34.43 -28.92
CA LEU A 142 38.31 33.40 -29.23
C LEU A 142 39.75 33.95 -29.15
N SER A 143 39.95 35.22 -29.50
CA SER A 143 41.22 35.93 -29.32
C SER A 143 40.97 37.40 -29.01
N TRP A 144 41.94 38.01 -28.32
CA TRP A 144 41.82 39.36 -27.78
C TRP A 144 43.05 40.20 -28.14
N ALA A 145 42.84 41.49 -28.34
CA ALA A 145 43.89 42.47 -28.58
C ALA A 145 43.71 43.67 -27.64
N ASP A 146 44.83 44.19 -27.14
CA ASP A 146 44.87 45.41 -26.33
C ASP A 146 44.37 46.62 -27.12
N VAL A 147 43.58 47.46 -26.46
CA VAL A 147 43.14 48.76 -26.95
C VAL A 147 43.89 49.82 -26.15
N PRO A 148 44.74 50.66 -26.80
CA PRO A 148 45.50 51.66 -26.09
C PRO A 148 44.59 52.75 -25.53
N VAL A 149 44.77 53.06 -24.25
CA VAL A 149 44.10 54.15 -23.54
C VAL A 149 45.10 54.97 -22.73
N SER A 150 44.80 56.24 -22.51
CA SER A 150 45.68 57.16 -21.77
C SER A 150 45.56 57.02 -20.24
N SER A 151 44.47 56.43 -19.77
CA SER A 151 44.23 56.17 -18.34
C SER A 151 45.01 54.94 -17.88
N HIS A 152 45.45 54.97 -16.63
CA HIS A 152 46.08 53.83 -15.94
C HIS A 152 45.27 53.40 -14.72
N ALA A 153 44.09 54.00 -14.52
CA ALA A 153 43.21 53.70 -13.39
C ALA A 153 42.41 52.41 -13.66
N ASP A 154 42.13 51.65 -12.61
CA ASP A 154 41.29 50.46 -12.71
C ASP A 154 39.90 50.82 -13.26
N ILE A 155 39.45 50.08 -14.26
CA ILE A 155 38.15 50.30 -14.89
C ILE A 155 37.14 49.35 -14.25
N HIS A 156 36.11 49.91 -13.60
CA HIS A 156 35.11 49.13 -12.86
C HIS A 156 33.86 48.83 -13.69
N GLY A 157 33.37 49.81 -14.45
CA GLY A 157 32.11 49.69 -15.20
C GLY A 157 32.29 49.96 -16.69
N LEU A 158 31.53 49.25 -17.52
CA LEU A 158 31.49 49.38 -18.98
C LEU A 158 30.04 49.34 -19.47
N THR A 159 29.67 50.25 -20.36
CA THR A 159 28.36 50.23 -21.03
C THR A 159 28.44 50.80 -22.43
N PHE A 160 27.54 50.36 -23.31
CA PHE A 160 27.35 50.95 -24.63
C PHE A 160 25.92 51.48 -24.74
N ALA A 161 25.80 52.75 -25.14
CA ALA A 161 24.50 53.38 -25.41
C ALA A 161 23.92 52.89 -26.75
N ASN A 162 24.81 52.56 -27.69
CA ASN A 162 24.52 51.90 -28.96
C ASN A 162 25.79 51.21 -29.47
N ASP A 163 25.74 50.58 -30.65
CA ASP A 163 26.82 49.76 -31.21
C ASP A 163 28.16 50.52 -31.43
N THR A 164 28.16 51.85 -31.40
CA THR A 164 29.35 52.69 -31.63
C THR A 164 29.76 53.54 -30.44
N LEU A 165 28.80 53.98 -29.63
CA LEU A 165 28.98 54.90 -28.52
C LEU A 165 29.05 54.14 -27.19
N GLY A 166 30.23 54.13 -26.58
CA GLY A 166 30.50 53.41 -25.33
C GLY A 166 31.18 54.28 -24.28
N PHE A 167 31.00 53.88 -23.02
CA PHE A 167 31.53 54.57 -21.85
C PHE A 167 32.09 53.56 -20.84
N ALA A 168 33.19 53.94 -20.19
CA ALA A 168 33.74 53.20 -19.07
C ALA A 168 34.09 54.15 -17.92
N VAL A 169 34.02 53.67 -16.69
CA VAL A 169 34.25 54.46 -15.47
C VAL A 169 35.33 53.83 -14.61
N THR A 170 36.13 54.67 -13.94
CA THR A 170 37.37 54.24 -13.28
C THR A 170 37.43 54.56 -11.79
N ALA A 171 38.34 53.88 -11.10
CA ALA A 171 38.68 54.12 -9.70
C ALA A 171 39.17 55.56 -9.42
N ASP A 172 39.79 56.22 -10.39
CA ASP A 172 40.26 57.61 -10.27
C ASP A 172 39.20 58.65 -10.69
N SER A 173 37.92 58.24 -10.73
CA SER A 173 36.79 59.10 -11.14
C SER A 173 36.88 59.59 -12.59
N GLU A 174 37.58 58.88 -13.47
CA GLU A 174 37.65 59.25 -14.89
C GLU A 174 36.51 58.59 -15.68
N ILE A 175 36.11 59.21 -16.79
CA ILE A 175 35.12 58.67 -17.72
C ILE A 175 35.77 58.49 -19.08
N LEU A 176 35.91 57.25 -19.53
CA LEU A 176 36.41 56.95 -20.86
C LEU A 176 35.24 56.91 -21.84
N LYS A 177 35.38 57.53 -23.00
CA LYS A 177 34.37 57.56 -24.06
C LYS A 177 34.92 57.04 -25.38
N THR A 178 34.16 56.19 -26.06
CA THR A 178 34.40 55.76 -27.44
C THR A 178 33.22 56.12 -28.33
N VAL A 179 33.49 56.41 -29.61
CA VAL A 179 32.47 56.68 -30.65
C VAL A 179 32.66 55.77 -31.87
N ASN A 180 33.51 54.76 -31.75
CA ASN A 180 33.90 53.85 -32.82
C ASN A 180 34.01 52.41 -32.32
N SER A 181 33.03 51.98 -31.52
CA SER A 181 32.88 50.58 -31.05
C SER A 181 34.11 50.07 -30.29
N GLY A 182 34.71 50.96 -29.48
CA GLY A 182 35.83 50.64 -28.61
C GLY A 182 37.18 50.51 -29.31
N VAL A 183 37.31 50.96 -30.56
CA VAL A 183 38.61 50.99 -31.26
C VAL A 183 39.54 52.05 -30.68
N ASN A 184 39.01 53.22 -30.32
CA ASN A 184 39.76 54.27 -29.62
C ASN A 184 38.90 54.84 -28.48
N TRP A 185 39.57 55.30 -27.42
CA TRP A 185 38.94 55.93 -26.27
C TRP A 185 39.56 57.29 -25.97
N VAL A 186 38.74 58.17 -25.43
CA VAL A 186 39.15 59.49 -24.95
C VAL A 186 38.76 59.62 -23.48
N THR A 187 39.70 60.05 -22.64
CA THR A 187 39.44 60.32 -21.22
C THR A 187 38.77 61.68 -21.07
N ILE A 188 37.61 61.68 -20.42
CA ILE A 188 36.84 62.87 -20.04
C ILE A 188 36.93 63.01 -18.51
N PRO A 189 37.41 64.15 -18.00
CA PRO A 189 37.41 64.38 -16.56
C PRO A 189 35.96 64.47 -16.07
N SER A 190 35.59 63.67 -15.08
CA SER A 190 34.24 63.73 -14.50
C SER A 190 33.99 65.05 -13.75
N GLY A 191 35.07 65.67 -13.24
CA GLY A 191 35.00 66.83 -12.34
C GLY A 191 34.79 66.47 -10.87
N PHE A 192 34.81 65.17 -10.54
CA PHE A 192 34.60 64.64 -9.19
C PHE A 192 35.87 63.92 -8.68
N GLN A 193 35.84 63.47 -7.42
CA GLN A 193 37.01 62.89 -6.71
C GLN A 193 36.73 61.52 -6.09
N ALA A 194 35.54 60.95 -6.29
CA ALA A 194 35.14 59.67 -5.73
C ALA A 194 35.14 58.57 -6.81
N PRO A 195 35.75 57.41 -6.54
CA PRO A 195 35.75 56.26 -7.45
C PRO A 195 34.36 55.96 -8.02
N LEU A 196 34.29 55.67 -9.32
CA LEU A 196 33.05 55.33 -10.01
C LEU A 196 33.02 53.82 -10.30
N ASN A 197 31.94 53.16 -9.91
CA ASN A 197 31.80 51.71 -9.94
C ASN A 197 30.90 51.23 -11.10
N GLY A 198 29.79 51.93 -11.35
CA GLY A 198 28.77 51.52 -12.32
C GLY A 198 28.39 52.65 -13.27
N VAL A 199 28.01 52.31 -14.50
CA VAL A 199 27.59 53.28 -15.53
C VAL A 199 26.49 52.71 -16.41
N TYR A 200 25.47 53.51 -16.72
CA TYR A 200 24.34 53.08 -17.54
C TYR A 200 23.79 54.24 -18.38
N PHE A 201 23.46 53.97 -19.64
CA PHE A 201 22.84 54.94 -20.54
C PHE A 201 21.42 54.51 -20.92
N THR A 202 20.48 55.43 -20.76
CA THR A 202 19.07 55.25 -21.19
C THR A 202 18.84 55.66 -22.65
N SER A 203 19.78 56.41 -23.23
CA SER A 203 19.81 56.82 -24.63
C SER A 203 21.21 57.29 -25.00
N ASP A 204 21.45 57.63 -26.27
CA ASP A 204 22.71 58.22 -26.75
C ASP A 204 23.11 59.54 -26.06
N SER A 205 22.17 60.20 -25.37
CA SER A 205 22.40 61.49 -24.71
C SER A 205 22.31 61.45 -23.19
N VAL A 206 21.51 60.54 -22.62
CA VAL A 206 21.23 60.51 -21.17
C VAL A 206 21.85 59.28 -20.53
N GLY A 207 22.78 59.50 -19.60
CA GLY A 207 23.47 58.47 -18.85
C GLY A 207 23.75 58.84 -17.41
N TYR A 208 24.08 57.82 -16.62
CA TYR A 208 24.28 57.90 -15.18
C TYR A 208 25.54 57.11 -14.82
N ALA A 209 26.32 57.62 -13.87
CA ALA A 209 27.39 56.87 -13.24
C ALA A 209 27.27 56.98 -11.73
N VAL A 210 27.60 55.90 -11.04
CA VAL A 210 27.49 55.77 -9.58
C VAL A 210 28.80 55.29 -9.00
N GLY A 211 29.05 55.59 -7.73
CA GLY A 211 30.32 55.26 -7.11
C GLY A 211 30.35 55.40 -5.60
N ASN A 212 31.56 55.47 -5.08
CA ASN A 212 31.83 55.53 -3.65
C ASN A 212 31.27 56.81 -3.01
N LEU A 213 31.12 56.79 -1.69
CA LEU A 213 30.62 57.93 -0.91
C LEU A 213 29.23 58.43 -1.39
N GLY A 214 28.37 57.51 -1.84
CA GLY A 214 27.04 57.83 -2.35
C GLY A 214 27.02 58.66 -3.64
N THR A 215 28.10 58.65 -4.43
CA THR A 215 28.23 59.50 -5.63
C THR A 215 27.26 59.06 -6.72
N ILE A 216 26.47 60.01 -7.22
CA ILE A 216 25.62 59.84 -8.42
C ILE A 216 25.87 61.03 -9.34
N ILE A 217 26.23 60.75 -10.59
CA ILE A 217 26.41 61.77 -11.62
C ILE A 217 25.57 61.43 -12.86
N LYS A 218 25.07 62.46 -13.54
CA LYS A 218 24.22 62.35 -14.72
C LYS A 218 24.71 63.23 -15.86
N THR A 219 24.62 62.71 -17.08
CA THR A 219 24.79 63.47 -18.32
C THR A 219 23.49 63.55 -19.10
N GLN A 220 23.33 64.61 -19.88
CA GLN A 220 22.21 64.80 -20.81
C GLN A 220 22.68 65.17 -22.23
N ASP A 221 23.99 65.14 -22.47
CA ASP A 221 24.61 65.52 -23.73
C ASP A 221 25.60 64.45 -24.25
N GLY A 222 25.37 63.19 -23.88
CA GLY A 222 26.18 62.06 -24.33
C GLY A 222 27.55 62.02 -23.66
N GLY A 223 27.62 62.35 -22.38
CA GLY A 223 28.82 62.26 -21.55
C GLY A 223 29.83 63.38 -21.77
N ASN A 224 29.45 64.47 -22.44
CA ASN A 224 30.34 65.63 -22.61
C ASN A 224 30.40 66.46 -21.32
N HIS A 225 29.29 66.57 -20.59
CA HIS A 225 29.22 67.15 -19.25
C HIS A 225 28.46 66.24 -18.28
N TRP A 226 28.92 66.22 -17.04
CA TRP A 226 28.34 65.45 -15.94
C TRP A 226 27.95 66.35 -14.78
N GLN A 227 26.78 66.10 -14.20
CA GLN A 227 26.22 66.87 -13.10
C GLN A 227 25.95 65.96 -11.90
N PHE A 228 26.26 66.44 -10.71
CA PHE A 228 26.03 65.71 -9.46
C PHE A 228 24.54 65.65 -9.11
N ILE A 229 24.09 64.50 -8.62
CA ILE A 229 22.78 64.30 -8.02
C ILE A 229 22.99 63.88 -6.56
N ASN A 230 22.36 64.60 -5.64
CA ASN A 230 22.43 64.27 -4.22
C ASN A 230 21.67 62.96 -3.93
N SER A 231 22.39 61.95 -3.44
CA SER A 231 21.84 60.65 -3.03
C SER A 231 21.28 60.66 -1.61
N GLY A 232 21.74 61.60 -0.76
CA GLY A 232 21.38 61.68 0.65
C GLY A 232 22.04 60.61 1.54
N ILE A 233 23.00 59.85 1.02
CA ILE A 233 23.72 58.78 1.72
C ILE A 233 25.22 58.82 1.39
N ASP A 234 26.03 58.11 2.18
CA ASP A 234 27.50 58.04 2.07
C ASP A 234 28.02 56.62 1.84
N THR A 235 27.14 55.62 1.70
CA THR A 235 27.53 54.25 1.37
C THR A 235 28.00 54.13 -0.07
N ASP A 236 28.90 53.20 -0.33
CA ASP A 236 29.39 52.94 -1.68
C ASP A 236 28.29 52.32 -2.56
N LEU A 237 28.07 52.94 -3.72
CA LEU A 237 27.10 52.49 -4.72
C LEU A 237 27.80 51.62 -5.76
N ARG A 238 27.19 50.51 -6.15
CA ARG A 238 27.83 49.49 -6.99
C ARG A 238 27.35 49.55 -8.45
N GLU A 239 26.05 49.41 -8.68
CA GLU A 239 25.46 49.28 -10.02
C GLU A 239 24.26 50.22 -10.18
N VAL A 240 24.03 50.70 -11.40
CA VAL A 240 22.85 51.51 -11.77
C VAL A 240 22.16 50.90 -12.98
N THR A 241 20.84 50.71 -12.91
CA THR A 241 20.06 50.12 -14.00
C THR A 241 18.70 50.79 -14.14
N PHE A 242 18.17 50.84 -15.35
CA PHE A 242 16.87 51.45 -15.66
C PHE A 242 15.93 50.44 -16.32
N ASN A 243 14.63 50.67 -16.14
CA ASN A 243 13.61 49.86 -16.80
C ASN A 243 13.68 50.13 -18.33
N PRO A 244 13.93 49.10 -19.17
CA PRO A 244 14.07 49.30 -20.61
C PRO A 244 12.82 49.88 -21.28
N ALA A 245 11.62 49.56 -20.78
CA ALA A 245 10.35 50.07 -21.30
C ALA A 245 9.98 51.46 -20.72
N PHE A 246 10.56 51.83 -19.58
CA PHE A 246 10.22 53.03 -18.82
C PHE A 246 11.49 53.70 -18.26
N PRO A 247 12.28 54.40 -19.10
CA PRO A 247 13.60 54.93 -18.74
C PRO A 247 13.56 56.06 -17.70
N GLN A 248 12.37 56.50 -17.26
CA GLN A 248 12.21 57.37 -16.09
C GLN A 248 12.38 56.62 -14.76
N ILE A 249 12.26 55.28 -14.77
CA ILE A 249 12.38 54.42 -13.59
C ILE A 249 13.75 53.77 -13.57
N GLY A 250 14.51 54.02 -12.50
CA GLY A 250 15.86 53.51 -12.30
C GLY A 250 16.11 53.09 -10.87
N VAL A 251 17.03 52.15 -10.69
CA VAL A 251 17.40 51.56 -9.41
C VAL A 251 18.92 51.52 -9.31
N ILE A 252 19.43 51.81 -8.12
CA ILE A 252 20.85 51.72 -7.76
C ILE A 252 20.96 50.83 -6.52
N ASN A 253 21.96 49.95 -6.46
CA ASN A 253 22.34 49.21 -5.26
C ASN A 253 23.66 49.70 -4.67
N GLY A 254 23.95 49.27 -3.45
CA GLY A 254 25.22 49.50 -2.80
C GLY A 254 25.45 48.59 -1.60
N ASP A 255 26.48 48.95 -0.85
CA ASP A 255 26.88 48.26 0.38
C ASP A 255 25.82 48.41 1.48
N ASN A 256 25.88 47.53 2.49
CA ASN A 256 24.95 47.51 3.63
C ASN A 256 23.47 47.41 3.22
N GLY A 257 23.16 46.69 2.13
CA GLY A 257 21.80 46.53 1.62
C GLY A 257 21.19 47.80 1.03
N THR A 258 22.00 48.77 0.64
CA THR A 258 21.52 50.05 0.10
C THR A 258 20.77 49.86 -1.22
N ILE A 259 19.56 50.43 -1.33
CA ILE A 259 18.84 50.58 -2.59
C ILE A 259 18.35 52.02 -2.71
N LEU A 260 18.62 52.65 -3.84
CA LEU A 260 18.03 53.91 -4.25
C LEU A 260 17.15 53.73 -5.49
N ARG A 261 16.06 54.49 -5.59
CA ARG A 261 15.14 54.46 -6.72
C ARG A 261 14.80 55.87 -7.22
N THR A 262 14.68 55.99 -8.52
CA THR A 262 14.06 57.14 -9.21
C THR A 262 12.82 56.69 -9.98
N ASP A 263 11.82 57.55 -10.11
CA ASP A 263 10.71 57.46 -11.08
C ASP A 263 10.57 58.71 -11.96
N ASN A 264 11.48 59.68 -11.82
CA ASN A 264 11.48 60.93 -12.55
C ASN A 264 12.74 61.12 -13.42
N GLY A 265 13.34 60.01 -13.87
CA GLY A 265 14.53 60.02 -14.72
C GLY A 265 15.75 60.62 -14.03
N GLY A 266 15.97 60.28 -12.76
CA GLY A 266 17.12 60.71 -11.96
C GLY A 266 17.18 62.21 -11.72
N LEU A 267 16.03 62.89 -11.60
CA LEU A 267 16.01 64.22 -10.97
C LEU A 267 16.22 64.09 -9.46
N THR A 268 15.69 63.02 -8.86
CA THR A 268 15.90 62.66 -7.45
C THR A 268 16.00 61.14 -7.29
N PHE A 269 16.84 60.69 -6.36
CA PHE A 269 16.88 59.30 -5.92
C PHE A 269 16.43 59.21 -4.47
N LEU A 270 15.56 58.24 -4.17
CA LEU A 270 15.03 57.99 -2.83
C LEU A 270 15.42 56.60 -2.35
N ALA A 271 15.81 56.48 -1.09
CA ALA A 271 16.11 55.19 -0.49
C ALA A 271 14.87 54.29 -0.40
N SER A 272 15.07 53.00 -0.71
CA SER A 272 14.07 51.95 -0.56
C SER A 272 14.61 50.86 0.37
N ASN A 273 13.73 50.24 1.15
CA ASN A 273 14.13 49.17 2.06
C ASN A 273 14.32 47.86 1.29
N SER A 274 15.56 47.40 1.17
CA SER A 274 15.96 46.14 0.52
C SER A 274 15.59 44.89 1.32
N ARG A 275 15.32 45.05 2.63
CA ARG A 275 15.10 43.97 3.62
C ARG A 275 16.32 43.08 3.88
N THR A 276 17.51 43.53 3.52
CA THR A 276 18.79 42.88 3.85
C THR A 276 19.80 43.93 4.29
N GLN A 277 20.85 43.49 4.99
CA GLN A 277 22.02 44.31 5.32
C GLN A 277 23.28 43.84 4.58
N GLN A 278 23.15 42.80 3.76
CA GLN A 278 24.26 42.26 2.97
C GLN A 278 24.64 43.23 1.85
N ASN A 279 25.93 43.22 1.46
CA ASN A 279 26.41 44.02 0.34
C ASN A 279 25.79 43.47 -0.96
N LEU A 280 25.16 44.35 -1.72
CA LEU A 280 24.54 44.03 -3.00
C LEU A 280 25.52 44.39 -4.11
N MET A 281 25.92 43.40 -4.90
CA MET A 281 26.97 43.55 -5.91
C MET A 281 26.43 44.00 -7.26
N LYS A 282 25.34 43.38 -7.75
CA LYS A 282 24.78 43.69 -9.08
C LYS A 282 23.25 43.66 -9.10
N LEU A 283 22.66 44.43 -10.00
CA LEU A 283 21.21 44.50 -10.27
C LEU A 283 20.95 44.35 -11.77
N ALA A 284 19.85 43.67 -12.11
CA ALA A 284 19.38 43.62 -13.49
C ALA A 284 17.85 43.67 -13.56
N PHE A 285 17.32 44.53 -14.43
CA PHE A 285 15.93 44.45 -14.89
C PHE A 285 15.76 43.21 -15.76
N ARG A 286 14.69 42.47 -15.52
CA ARG A 286 14.25 41.42 -16.42
C ARG A 286 13.58 42.06 -17.64
N PRO A 287 14.03 41.79 -18.87
CA PRO A 287 13.52 42.42 -20.09
C PRO A 287 11.99 42.41 -20.18
N ASP A 288 11.43 43.49 -20.71
CA ASP A 288 9.98 43.69 -20.95
C ASP A 288 9.07 43.55 -19.72
N THR A 289 9.63 43.63 -18.51
CA THR A 289 8.86 43.46 -17.26
C THR A 289 9.22 44.53 -16.23
N ASN A 290 8.41 44.63 -15.17
CA ASN A 290 8.71 45.51 -14.03
C ASN A 290 9.60 44.83 -12.97
N ASN A 291 10.11 43.63 -13.26
CA ASN A 291 10.86 42.84 -12.31
C ASN A 291 12.34 43.24 -12.30
N VAL A 292 12.89 43.45 -11.11
CA VAL A 292 14.31 43.72 -10.88
C VAL A 292 14.82 42.69 -9.89
N LEU A 293 15.98 42.12 -10.19
CA LEU A 293 16.68 41.21 -9.29
C LEU A 293 18.02 41.83 -8.90
N GLY A 294 18.36 41.70 -7.62
CA GLY A 294 19.65 42.09 -7.06
C GLY A 294 20.32 40.93 -6.38
N VAL A 295 21.62 40.79 -6.61
CA VAL A 295 22.45 39.72 -6.05
C VAL A 295 23.52 40.32 -5.15
N GLY A 296 23.97 39.54 -4.16
CA GLY A 296 25.01 39.98 -3.25
C GLY A 296 25.61 38.87 -2.39
N SER A 297 26.33 39.32 -1.37
CA SER A 297 27.04 38.46 -0.41
C SER A 297 26.11 37.52 0.37
N SER A 298 26.69 36.41 0.87
CA SER A 298 26.02 35.33 1.59
C SER A 298 24.80 34.75 0.84
N GLY A 299 24.92 34.58 -0.47
CA GLY A 299 23.86 34.06 -1.34
C GLY A 299 22.59 34.92 -1.37
N THR A 300 22.73 36.22 -1.12
CA THR A 300 21.59 37.13 -1.07
C THR A 300 21.04 37.35 -2.47
N LEU A 301 19.77 36.99 -2.67
CA LEU A 301 18.98 37.36 -3.85
C LEU A 301 17.75 38.15 -3.42
N ILE A 302 17.64 39.40 -3.84
CA ILE A 302 16.46 40.25 -3.63
C ILE A 302 15.72 40.47 -4.94
N THR A 303 14.41 40.61 -4.85
CA THR A 303 13.54 40.81 -6.01
C THR A 303 12.51 41.90 -5.74
N SER A 304 12.21 42.67 -6.77
CA SER A 304 11.10 43.63 -6.79
C SER A 304 10.26 43.38 -8.02
N ASN A 305 8.94 43.30 -7.88
CA ASN A 305 8.00 43.12 -9.00
C ASN A 305 7.31 44.42 -9.45
N ASN A 306 7.67 45.54 -8.83
CA ASN A 306 7.10 46.86 -9.07
C ASN A 306 8.22 47.90 -9.28
N SER A 307 9.26 47.48 -10.01
CA SER A 307 10.39 48.32 -10.43
C SER A 307 11.06 49.07 -9.27
N GLY A 308 11.40 48.33 -8.21
CA GLY A 308 12.19 48.79 -7.07
C GLY A 308 11.41 49.54 -5.98
N ILE A 309 10.07 49.66 -6.08
CA ILE A 309 9.27 50.34 -5.04
C ILE A 309 9.32 49.53 -3.74
N THR A 310 9.09 48.21 -3.82
CA THR A 310 9.19 47.30 -2.67
C THR A 310 10.03 46.07 -3.02
N TRP A 311 10.75 45.55 -2.02
CA TRP A 311 11.65 44.42 -2.18
C TRP A 311 11.22 43.22 -1.33
N ALA A 312 11.54 42.03 -1.83
CA ALA A 312 11.44 40.77 -1.13
C ALA A 312 12.76 40.00 -1.28
N VAL A 313 13.30 39.52 -0.16
CA VAL A 313 14.42 38.59 -0.14
C VAL A 313 13.90 37.22 -0.59
N ARG A 314 14.56 36.61 -1.57
CA ARG A 314 14.21 35.31 -2.15
C ARG A 314 15.15 34.19 -1.72
N LEU A 315 16.44 34.47 -1.69
CA LEU A 315 17.47 33.54 -1.24
C LEU A 315 18.35 34.27 -0.22
N THR A 316 18.72 33.54 0.82
CA THR A 316 19.77 33.91 1.78
C THR A 316 20.44 32.63 2.24
N GLY A 317 21.74 32.50 2.02
CA GLY A 317 22.50 31.41 2.58
C GLY A 317 23.31 31.85 3.80
N ARG A 318 24.21 30.96 4.22
CA ARG A 318 25.28 31.26 5.17
C ARG A 318 26.60 31.02 4.45
N SER A 319 27.40 32.06 4.25
CA SER A 319 28.73 31.96 3.63
C SER A 319 29.78 31.38 4.59
N THR A 320 29.40 30.44 5.45
CA THR A 320 30.28 29.87 6.46
C THR A 320 30.31 28.37 6.25
N ASP A 321 31.51 27.83 6.13
CA ASP A 321 31.70 26.40 5.91
C ASP A 321 31.33 25.63 7.16
N PHE A 322 30.58 24.55 6.97
CA PHE A 322 30.37 23.55 8.00
C PHE A 322 31.53 22.57 7.94
N THR A 323 32.04 22.15 9.09
CA THR A 323 33.17 21.22 9.20
C THR A 323 32.74 19.86 9.73
N ALA A 324 31.67 19.81 10.55
CA ALA A 324 31.11 18.57 11.07
C ALA A 324 29.63 18.71 11.41
N VAL A 325 28.92 17.59 11.35
CA VAL A 325 27.48 17.47 11.66
C VAL A 325 27.24 16.20 12.47
N GLN A 326 26.27 16.25 13.38
CA GLN A 326 25.77 15.06 14.05
C GLN A 326 24.28 15.21 14.36
N PHE A 327 23.49 14.27 13.89
CA PHE A 327 22.08 14.09 14.22
C PHE A 327 21.95 12.99 15.27
N ILE A 328 21.20 13.30 16.33
CA ILE A 328 20.88 12.36 17.42
C ILE A 328 19.53 11.68 17.17
N THR A 329 18.67 12.33 16.38
CA THR A 329 17.43 11.78 15.85
C THR A 329 17.24 12.29 14.42
N ASP A 330 16.27 11.73 13.70
CA ASP A 330 15.78 12.18 12.40
C ASP A 330 15.58 13.70 12.25
N ILE A 331 15.24 14.44 13.33
CA ILE A 331 14.98 15.90 13.29
C ILE A 331 15.92 16.75 14.13
N ARG A 332 16.69 16.15 15.06
CA ARG A 332 17.50 16.90 16.02
C ARG A 332 18.98 16.70 15.78
N GLY A 333 19.68 17.77 15.41
CA GLY A 333 21.09 17.73 15.08
C GLY A 333 21.85 18.99 15.43
N PHE A 334 23.17 18.85 15.48
CA PHE A 334 24.14 19.89 15.75
C PHE A 334 25.11 20.01 14.58
N LEU A 335 25.49 21.23 14.25
CA LEU A 335 26.47 21.53 13.23
C LEU A 335 27.53 22.45 13.83
N THR A 336 28.75 22.33 13.34
CA THR A 336 29.84 23.23 13.70
C THR A 336 30.61 23.64 12.45
N GLY A 337 31.36 24.72 12.53
CA GLY A 337 32.08 25.24 11.37
C GLY A 337 33.11 26.31 11.70
N GLU A 338 33.40 27.10 10.67
CA GLU A 338 34.30 28.25 10.75
C GLU A 338 33.81 29.33 11.74
N GLN A 339 34.72 30.20 12.17
CA GLN A 339 34.40 31.37 13.02
C GLN A 339 33.61 31.02 14.32
N GLY A 340 33.94 29.89 14.95
CA GLY A 340 33.33 29.45 16.20
C GLY A 340 31.85 29.08 16.07
N LEU A 341 31.39 28.83 14.84
CA LEU A 341 30.00 28.54 14.53
C LEU A 341 29.54 27.24 15.18
N ILE A 342 28.40 27.30 15.87
CA ILE A 342 27.70 26.11 16.36
C ILE A 342 26.20 26.33 16.17
N LEU A 343 25.54 25.44 15.44
CA LEU A 343 24.11 25.51 15.17
C LEU A 343 23.38 24.31 15.76
N LEU A 344 22.17 24.53 16.25
CA LEU A 344 21.25 23.49 16.71
C LEU A 344 19.98 23.55 15.86
N THR A 345 19.54 22.41 15.36
CA THR A 345 18.20 22.25 14.78
C THR A 345 17.38 21.24 15.58
N GLY A 346 16.08 21.47 15.66
CA GLY A 346 15.09 20.53 16.20
C GLY A 346 14.00 20.17 15.20
N ASN A 347 14.19 20.54 13.93
CA ASN A 347 13.22 20.36 12.85
C ASN A 347 13.90 20.00 11.52
N GLY A 348 14.97 19.20 11.56
CA GLY A 348 15.63 18.65 10.37
C GLY A 348 16.29 19.71 9.49
N GLY A 349 16.84 20.76 10.09
CA GLY A 349 17.55 21.82 9.37
C GLY A 349 16.66 22.87 8.68
N ASN A 350 15.33 22.79 8.84
CA ASN A 350 14.42 23.84 8.35
C ASN A 350 14.66 25.18 9.04
N SER A 351 15.15 25.16 10.28
CA SER A 351 15.62 26.34 11.00
C SER A 351 16.74 25.98 11.98
N PHE A 352 17.58 26.97 12.27
CA PHE A 352 18.71 26.82 13.19
C PHE A 352 18.64 27.83 14.33
N VAL A 353 18.97 27.36 15.53
CA VAL A 353 19.26 28.20 16.69
C VAL A 353 20.77 28.35 16.78
N ASP A 354 21.23 29.60 16.78
CA ASP A 354 22.65 29.92 16.90
C ASP A 354 23.14 29.69 18.34
N ARG A 355 24.14 28.81 18.49
CA ARG A 355 24.81 28.44 19.74
C ARG A 355 26.31 28.77 19.70
N SER A 356 26.72 29.57 18.73
CA SER A 356 28.11 29.87 18.41
C SER A 356 28.81 30.62 19.53
N ARG A 357 30.14 30.57 19.51
CA ARG A 357 30.98 31.42 20.35
C ARG A 357 31.57 32.55 19.50
N PRO A 358 31.71 33.78 20.03
CA PRO A 358 32.33 34.88 19.31
C PRO A 358 33.86 34.72 19.29
N ILE A 359 34.35 33.65 18.67
CA ILE A 359 35.76 33.36 18.47
C ILE A 359 36.02 33.24 16.97
N SER A 360 37.18 33.71 16.51
CA SER A 360 37.53 33.69 15.08
C SER A 360 38.21 32.38 14.63
N LEU A 361 38.12 31.31 15.44
CA LEU A 361 38.77 30.03 15.18
C LEU A 361 37.71 29.00 14.78
N PRO A 362 38.01 28.09 13.83
CA PRO A 362 37.09 27.02 13.48
C PRO A 362 36.99 25.97 14.58
N PHE A 363 35.84 25.34 14.60
CA PHE A 363 35.65 24.03 15.20
C PHE A 363 35.72 22.98 14.10
N ASN A 364 36.37 21.84 14.37
CA ASN A 364 36.63 20.80 13.38
C ASN A 364 35.81 19.53 13.66
N ALA A 365 35.43 19.30 14.93
CA ALA A 365 34.71 18.10 15.33
C ALA A 365 33.68 18.39 16.42
N LEU A 366 32.64 17.56 16.46
CA LEU A 366 31.67 17.53 17.53
C LEU A 366 31.38 16.08 17.93
N TYR A 367 31.01 15.87 19.19
CA TYR A 367 30.59 14.57 19.68
C TYR A 367 29.57 14.75 20.81
N PHE A 368 28.31 14.54 20.49
CA PHE A 368 27.19 14.56 21.41
C PHE A 368 26.85 13.13 21.84
N VAL A 369 27.03 12.87 23.13
CA VAL A 369 26.65 11.60 23.77
C VAL A 369 25.14 11.49 24.01
N SER A 370 24.43 12.62 23.91
CA SER A 370 22.97 12.70 23.97
C SER A 370 22.49 14.02 23.35
N ALA A 371 21.17 14.19 23.19
CA ALA A 371 20.58 15.43 22.68
C ALA A 371 20.82 16.69 23.54
N VAL A 372 21.32 16.53 24.78
CA VAL A 372 21.57 17.64 25.73
C VAL A 372 23.03 17.80 26.11
N ALA A 373 23.85 16.76 26.00
CA ALA A 373 25.23 16.76 26.47
C ALA A 373 26.19 16.33 25.37
N GLY A 374 27.27 17.09 25.21
CA GLY A 374 28.24 16.87 24.15
C GLY A 374 29.45 17.79 24.24
N PHE A 375 30.36 17.58 23.30
CA PHE A 375 31.63 18.27 23.16
C PHE A 375 31.77 18.83 21.75
N VAL A 376 32.47 19.96 21.62
CA VAL A 376 32.88 20.55 20.35
C VAL A 376 34.36 20.89 20.48
N ALA A 377 35.16 20.55 19.47
CA ALA A 377 36.59 20.77 19.47
C ALA A 377 37.07 21.37 18.14
N GLY A 378 38.21 22.07 18.18
CA GLY A 378 38.75 22.75 17.01
C GLY A 378 40.16 23.25 17.18
N ASN A 379 40.46 24.34 16.48
CA ASN A 379 41.80 24.87 16.39
C ASN A 379 42.34 25.42 17.72
N ASN A 380 43.67 25.42 17.86
CA ASN A 380 44.39 25.92 19.02
C ASN A 380 44.00 25.25 20.35
N GLY A 381 43.71 23.95 20.32
CA GLY A 381 43.33 23.16 21.50
C GLY A 381 41.99 23.57 22.13
N ASN A 382 41.11 24.25 21.38
CA ASN A 382 39.81 24.65 21.91
C ASN A 382 38.90 23.43 22.01
N ILE A 383 38.56 23.02 23.22
CA ILE A 383 37.51 22.03 23.48
C ILE A 383 36.50 22.67 24.44
N ILE A 384 35.22 22.56 24.11
CA ILE A 384 34.12 23.02 24.95
C ILE A 384 33.11 21.90 25.17
N SER A 385 32.42 21.94 26.30
CA SER A 385 31.34 20.99 26.60
C SER A 385 30.07 21.68 27.04
N THR A 386 28.95 20.98 26.87
CA THR A 386 27.62 21.43 27.28
C THR A 386 26.83 20.31 27.95
N THR A 387 25.87 20.69 28.79
CA THR A 387 24.85 19.79 29.36
C THR A 387 23.43 20.30 29.14
N ASN A 388 23.27 21.33 28.30
CA ASN A 388 21.99 21.98 28.02
C ASN A 388 21.85 22.34 26.53
N SER A 389 22.27 21.43 25.65
CA SER A 389 22.17 21.55 24.18
C SER A 389 22.81 22.83 23.62
N GLY A 390 23.98 23.21 24.15
CA GLY A 390 24.71 24.39 23.72
C GLY A 390 24.13 25.72 24.21
N GLY A 391 23.14 25.70 25.11
CA GLY A 391 22.64 26.91 25.76
C GLY A 391 23.72 27.61 26.59
N ASN A 392 24.60 26.84 27.21
CA ASN A 392 25.83 27.29 27.85
C ASN A 392 26.99 26.35 27.52
N TRP A 393 28.20 26.91 27.43
CA TRP A 393 29.42 26.19 27.13
C TRP A 393 30.45 26.32 28.26
N THR A 394 31.07 25.21 28.62
CA THR A 394 32.21 25.15 29.55
C THR A 394 33.48 24.92 28.74
N THR A 395 34.45 25.83 28.83
CA THR A 395 35.76 25.63 28.19
C THR A 395 36.59 24.63 28.98
N LEU A 396 37.19 23.67 28.27
CA LEU A 396 38.05 22.63 28.80
C LEU A 396 39.51 22.93 28.46
N ASN A 397 40.45 22.37 29.22
CA ASN A 397 41.88 22.56 28.99
C ASN A 397 42.53 21.21 28.68
N PRO A 398 42.77 20.88 27.40
CA PRO A 398 43.42 19.63 27.03
C PRO A 398 44.93 19.61 27.26
N GLY A 399 45.51 20.68 27.83
CA GLY A 399 46.96 20.77 28.08
C GLY A 399 47.79 20.92 26.81
N THR A 400 47.17 21.31 25.70
CA THR A 400 47.78 21.45 24.37
C THR A 400 47.17 22.65 23.64
N ASN A 401 47.93 23.20 22.69
CA ASN A 401 47.51 24.25 21.75
C ASN A 401 47.45 23.74 20.30
N ARG A 402 47.51 22.42 20.10
CA ARG A 402 47.41 21.78 18.80
C ARG A 402 45.94 21.72 18.36
N ASN A 403 45.70 21.74 17.05
CA ASN A 403 44.34 21.59 16.53
C ASN A 403 43.81 20.19 16.85
N VAL A 404 42.53 20.12 17.21
CA VAL A 404 41.82 18.88 17.53
C VAL A 404 40.85 18.61 16.38
N ASN A 405 41.02 17.48 15.70
CA ASN A 405 40.31 17.16 14.46
C ASN A 405 39.31 16.02 14.64
N GLY A 406 39.51 15.14 15.62
CA GLY A 406 38.63 13.99 15.87
C GLY A 406 38.34 13.80 17.37
N LEU A 407 37.13 13.33 17.67
CA LEU A 407 36.64 13.08 19.03
C LEU A 407 35.94 11.73 19.09
N HIS A 408 36.15 10.99 20.18
CA HIS A 408 35.38 9.78 20.48
C HIS A 408 35.08 9.69 21.97
N PHE A 409 33.83 9.48 22.36
CA PHE A 409 33.43 9.33 23.76
C PHE A 409 32.59 8.06 23.96
N PHE A 410 32.95 7.23 24.93
CA PHE A 410 32.16 6.06 25.34
C PHE A 410 30.95 6.46 26.18
N ASP A 411 31.14 7.51 26.98
CA ASP A 411 30.14 8.15 27.80
C ASP A 411 30.55 9.59 28.06
N PHE A 412 29.75 10.34 28.82
CA PHE A 412 30.03 11.75 29.03
C PHE A 412 31.33 12.04 29.81
N ASN A 413 31.87 11.07 30.56
CA ASN A 413 33.10 11.23 31.35
C ASN A 413 34.35 10.76 30.61
N ARG A 414 34.24 9.67 29.82
CA ARG A 414 35.37 8.95 29.25
C ARG A 414 35.43 9.12 27.73
N GLY A 415 36.57 9.59 27.23
CA GLY A 415 36.75 9.81 25.80
C GLY A 415 38.17 10.20 25.40
N PHE A 416 38.35 10.37 24.10
CA PHE A 416 39.60 10.66 23.42
C PHE A 416 39.44 11.84 22.47
N ALA A 417 40.53 12.57 22.27
CA ALA A 417 40.68 13.62 21.28
C ALA A 417 41.98 13.40 20.50
N VAL A 418 41.91 13.55 19.19
CA VAL A 418 43.07 13.41 18.28
C VAL A 418 43.22 14.65 17.40
N GLY A 419 44.41 14.88 16.88
CA GLY A 419 44.63 16.00 15.97
C GLY A 419 46.07 16.16 15.54
N GLU A 420 46.48 17.41 15.33
CA GLU A 420 47.77 17.74 14.72
C GLU A 420 49.00 17.28 15.51
N ARG A 421 50.11 17.08 14.80
CA ARG A 421 51.43 16.75 15.37
C ARG A 421 51.39 15.51 16.28
N GLY A 422 50.60 14.53 15.88
CA GLY A 422 50.42 13.26 16.56
C GLY A 422 49.72 13.37 17.90
N LEU A 423 48.84 14.37 18.10
CA LEU A 423 48.09 14.54 19.35
C LEU A 423 47.16 13.33 19.57
N ILE A 424 47.31 12.68 20.72
CA ILE A 424 46.32 11.76 21.30
C ILE A 424 46.15 12.19 22.75
N ALA A 425 44.93 12.57 23.13
CA ALA A 425 44.59 12.98 24.48
C ALA A 425 43.41 12.15 25.00
N LYS A 426 43.46 11.74 26.26
CA LYS A 426 42.43 10.93 26.91
C LYS A 426 41.88 11.63 28.14
N THR A 427 40.57 11.55 28.37
CA THR A 427 39.90 12.00 29.59
C THR A 427 39.14 10.86 30.25
N GLU A 428 39.09 10.88 31.59
CA GLU A 428 38.25 10.01 32.43
C GLU A 428 37.24 10.81 33.28
N ASN A 429 37.22 12.15 33.14
CA ASN A 429 36.43 13.05 33.98
C ASN A 429 35.80 14.23 33.23
N ARG A 430 35.18 13.96 32.07
CA ARG A 430 34.42 14.94 31.24
C ARG A 430 35.30 16.06 30.66
N GLY A 431 36.58 15.76 30.45
CA GLY A 431 37.58 16.68 29.96
C GLY A 431 37.98 17.76 30.95
N ILE A 432 37.73 17.56 32.26
CA ILE A 432 38.33 18.40 33.31
C ILE A 432 39.85 18.24 33.29
N ASN A 433 40.34 17.01 33.15
CA ASN A 433 41.75 16.69 32.97
C ASN A 433 41.94 15.83 31.72
N TRP A 434 43.05 16.05 31.03
CA TRP A 434 43.46 15.27 29.87
C TRP A 434 44.86 14.70 30.05
N GLU A 435 45.03 13.43 29.70
CA GLU A 435 46.30 12.72 29.65
C GLU A 435 46.77 12.64 28.19
N ILE A 436 47.97 13.15 27.90
CA ILE A 436 48.57 13.05 26.56
C ILE A 436 49.27 11.71 26.41
N ILE A 437 48.87 10.96 25.38
CA ILE A 437 49.39 9.62 25.09
C ILE A 437 50.36 9.71 23.91
N PRO A 438 51.58 9.15 23.99
CA PRO A 438 52.50 9.13 22.87
C PRO A 438 51.96 8.34 21.69
N SER A 439 51.85 8.99 20.53
CA SER A 439 51.41 8.37 19.27
C SER A 439 52.51 7.64 18.50
N GLY A 440 53.78 7.98 18.76
CA GLY A 440 54.92 7.54 17.94
C GLY A 440 54.99 8.20 16.56
N ALA A 441 54.12 9.16 16.25
CA ALA A 441 54.02 9.85 14.95
C ALA A 441 53.89 11.38 15.14
N GLY A 442 54.93 12.01 15.69
CA GLY A 442 54.88 13.41 16.16
C GLY A 442 54.71 14.49 15.10
N ASP A 443 54.88 14.17 13.81
CA ASP A 443 54.82 15.12 12.70
C ASP A 443 53.56 14.97 11.82
N VAL A 444 52.69 14.01 12.14
CA VAL A 444 51.49 13.68 11.33
C VAL A 444 50.24 14.28 11.98
N SER A 445 49.27 14.73 11.18
CA SER A 445 47.95 15.12 11.70
C SER A 445 47.01 13.93 11.65
N PHE A 446 46.32 13.69 12.77
CA PHE A 446 45.21 12.73 12.79
C PHE A 446 43.91 13.44 12.42
N SER A 447 43.08 12.76 11.64
CA SER A 447 41.80 13.26 11.15
C SER A 447 40.67 12.75 12.03
N ASP A 448 40.68 11.46 12.38
CA ASP A 448 39.53 10.83 13.03
C ASP A 448 39.93 9.60 13.90
N ILE A 449 39.05 9.21 14.83
CA ILE A 449 39.23 8.15 15.82
C ILE A 449 37.93 7.40 16.12
N VAL A 450 37.97 6.07 16.12
CA VAL A 450 36.85 5.22 16.57
C VAL A 450 37.32 4.05 17.42
N PHE A 451 36.39 3.45 18.17
CA PHE A 451 36.63 2.25 18.97
C PHE A 451 35.54 1.20 18.71
N PHE A 452 35.96 -0.04 18.44
CA PHE A 452 35.06 -1.20 18.35
C PHE A 452 34.47 -1.58 19.71
N ASP A 453 35.28 -1.41 20.76
CA ASP A 453 34.95 -1.67 22.15
C ASP A 453 35.91 -0.85 23.05
N GLU A 454 35.80 -0.98 24.38
CA GLU A 454 36.65 -0.22 25.32
C GLU A 454 38.16 -0.54 25.21
N ASN A 455 38.56 -1.60 24.51
CA ASN A 455 39.96 -2.01 24.34
C ASN A 455 40.51 -1.71 22.94
N MET A 456 39.68 -1.85 21.91
CA MET A 456 40.09 -1.86 20.50
C MET A 456 39.79 -0.54 19.79
N GLY A 457 40.82 0.25 19.49
CA GLY A 457 40.70 1.57 18.85
C GLY A 457 41.46 1.70 17.53
N LEU A 458 40.99 2.58 16.66
CA LEU A 458 41.62 2.97 15.39
C LEU A 458 41.74 4.49 15.29
N ILE A 459 42.86 4.98 14.76
CA ILE A 459 43.08 6.40 14.42
C ILE A 459 43.59 6.47 12.99
N VAL A 460 43.09 7.41 12.20
CA VAL A 460 43.56 7.68 10.84
C VAL A 460 44.07 9.11 10.70
N GLY A 461 44.88 9.37 9.68
CA GLY A 461 45.42 10.70 9.41
C GLY A 461 46.22 10.79 8.11
N ASP A 462 46.96 11.88 7.99
CA ASP A 462 47.74 12.23 6.79
C ASP A 462 48.82 11.18 6.48
N GLN A 463 49.31 11.19 5.24
CA GLN A 463 50.43 10.36 4.78
C GLN A 463 50.19 8.85 4.94
N GLY A 464 48.94 8.41 4.79
CA GLY A 464 48.51 7.02 4.96
C GLY A 464 48.67 6.50 6.38
N GLN A 465 48.58 7.38 7.38
CA GLN A 465 48.79 7.00 8.77
C GLN A 465 47.55 6.34 9.36
N LEU A 466 47.75 5.12 9.84
CA LEU A 466 46.73 4.32 10.50
C LEU A 466 47.33 3.72 11.77
N LEU A 467 46.74 4.03 12.92
CA LEU A 467 47.13 3.48 14.21
C LEU A 467 46.04 2.55 14.75
N ARG A 468 46.47 1.51 15.46
CA ARG A 468 45.61 0.55 16.15
C ARG A 468 46.05 0.40 17.61
N SER A 469 45.08 0.37 18.50
CA SER A 469 45.25 0.03 19.92
C SER A 469 44.45 -1.22 20.26
N ASP A 470 44.99 -2.06 21.13
CA ASP A 470 44.33 -3.27 21.67
C ASP A 470 44.24 -3.28 23.20
N ASN A 471 44.54 -2.15 23.84
CA ASN A 471 44.61 -2.00 25.28
C ASN A 471 43.93 -0.71 25.79
N GLY A 472 42.86 -0.30 25.13
CA GLY A 472 42.02 0.83 25.53
C GLY A 472 42.69 2.18 25.34
N GLY A 473 43.48 2.30 24.27
CA GLY A 473 44.17 3.52 23.90
C GLY A 473 45.42 3.83 24.73
N ALA A 474 45.85 2.94 25.65
CA ALA A 474 47.05 3.15 26.44
C ALA A 474 48.33 3.12 25.59
N ASN A 475 48.36 2.29 24.54
CA ASN A 475 49.41 2.31 23.51
C ASN A 475 48.80 2.22 22.11
N TRP A 476 49.50 2.80 21.14
CA TRP A 476 49.11 2.81 19.73
C TRP A 476 50.24 2.26 18.85
N SER A 477 49.88 1.45 17.86
CA SER A 477 50.82 0.82 16.94
C SER A 477 50.43 1.11 15.49
N ARG A 478 51.40 1.38 14.62
CA ARG A 478 51.14 1.69 13.21
C ARG A 478 50.79 0.42 12.42
N VAL A 479 49.73 0.49 11.62
CA VAL A 479 49.34 -0.49 10.61
C VAL A 479 49.60 0.13 9.23
N VAL A 480 50.16 -0.63 8.28
CA VAL A 480 50.52 -0.12 6.95
C VAL A 480 49.58 -0.71 5.90
N PRO A 481 48.58 0.05 5.41
CA PRO A 481 47.61 -0.44 4.42
C PRO A 481 48.13 -0.41 2.97
N GLY A 482 49.31 0.17 2.71
CA GLY A 482 49.94 0.19 1.39
C GLY A 482 49.62 1.41 0.52
N THR A 483 49.26 2.55 1.13
CA THR A 483 49.06 3.85 0.47
C THR A 483 49.74 4.98 1.25
N THR A 484 49.88 6.14 0.62
CA THR A 484 50.32 7.40 1.24
C THR A 484 49.26 8.49 1.15
N ALA A 485 48.09 8.19 0.59
CA ALA A 485 46.95 9.11 0.56
C ALA A 485 46.52 9.49 1.99
N ASP A 486 46.05 10.71 2.16
CA ASP A 486 45.54 11.19 3.44
C ASP A 486 44.20 10.51 3.73
N PHE A 487 44.04 10.01 4.95
CA PHE A 487 42.77 9.45 5.41
C PHE A 487 41.98 10.53 6.15
N ARG A 488 40.70 10.66 5.82
CA ARG A 488 39.83 11.74 6.32
C ARG A 488 38.86 11.28 7.39
N ALA A 489 38.18 10.16 7.17
CA ALA A 489 37.18 9.63 8.09
C ALA A 489 37.23 8.11 8.18
N LEU A 490 36.74 7.55 9.29
CA LEU A 490 36.50 6.12 9.45
C LEU A 490 35.20 5.84 10.20
N THR A 491 34.60 4.69 9.92
CA THR A 491 33.37 4.26 10.58
C THR A 491 33.31 2.76 10.76
N LEU A 492 32.52 2.33 11.74
CA LEU A 492 32.32 0.93 12.08
C LEU A 492 31.10 0.39 11.35
N LEU A 493 31.21 -0.84 10.86
CA LEU A 493 30.07 -1.57 10.27
C LEU A 493 29.46 -2.51 11.31
N ASP A 494 30.32 -3.12 12.14
CA ASP A 494 29.96 -3.96 13.27
C ASP A 494 31.14 -4.06 14.27
N ASP A 495 31.15 -5.07 15.14
CA ASP A 495 32.17 -5.29 16.15
C ASP A 495 33.52 -5.81 15.61
N THR A 496 33.64 -6.09 14.30
CA THR A 496 34.86 -6.61 13.65
C THR A 496 35.26 -5.88 12.38
N ARG A 497 34.31 -5.21 11.72
CA ARG A 497 34.47 -4.55 10.43
C ARG A 497 34.43 -3.04 10.56
N ALA A 498 35.32 -2.37 9.85
CA ALA A 498 35.34 -0.92 9.70
C ALA A 498 35.73 -0.54 8.28
N ILE A 499 35.31 0.65 7.85
CA ILE A 499 35.71 1.27 6.60
C ILE A 499 36.38 2.61 6.93
N LEU A 500 37.43 2.93 6.17
CA LEU A 500 38.03 4.26 6.14
C LEU A 500 37.99 4.81 4.73
N VAL A 501 37.95 6.14 4.63
CA VAL A 501 37.95 6.88 3.37
C VAL A 501 38.98 8.01 3.40
N GLY A 502 39.36 8.50 2.23
CA GLY A 502 40.27 9.63 2.12
C GLY A 502 40.52 10.08 0.69
N ASP A 503 41.64 10.76 0.50
CA ASP A 503 41.95 11.48 -0.74
C ASP A 503 42.16 10.55 -1.94
N GLY A 504 41.88 11.06 -3.15
CA GLY A 504 42.12 10.35 -4.41
C GLY A 504 41.33 9.04 -4.53
N GLY A 505 40.07 9.03 -4.11
CA GLY A 505 39.18 7.87 -4.21
C GLY A 505 39.54 6.74 -3.25
N THR A 506 40.25 7.04 -2.16
CA THR A 506 40.79 6.01 -1.27
C THR A 506 39.70 5.45 -0.36
N VAL A 507 39.45 4.14 -0.46
CA VAL A 507 38.56 3.39 0.45
C VAL A 507 39.23 2.09 0.86
N PHE A 508 39.29 1.82 2.17
CA PHE A 508 39.78 0.55 2.71
C PHE A 508 38.78 -0.05 3.70
N LYS A 509 38.71 -1.38 3.73
CA LYS A 509 37.88 -2.16 4.66
C LYS A 509 38.72 -3.14 5.44
N THR A 510 38.46 -3.25 6.74
CA THR A 510 38.96 -4.32 7.59
C THR A 510 37.84 -5.31 7.92
N LYS A 511 38.21 -6.57 8.15
CA LYS A 511 37.31 -7.65 8.60
C LYS A 511 37.77 -8.28 9.92
N ASP A 512 38.83 -7.73 10.52
CA ASP A 512 39.56 -8.33 11.63
C ASP A 512 40.02 -7.27 12.65
N ARG A 513 39.15 -6.28 12.92
CA ARG A 513 39.41 -5.20 13.90
C ARG A 513 40.69 -4.41 13.61
N GLY A 514 40.90 -4.10 12.33
CA GLY A 514 42.00 -3.28 11.83
C GLY A 514 43.36 -3.97 11.80
N ILE A 515 43.44 -5.30 11.94
CA ILE A 515 44.70 -6.05 11.81
C ILE A 515 45.16 -6.05 10.35
N SER A 516 44.23 -6.26 9.41
CA SER A 516 44.46 -6.20 7.97
C SER A 516 43.40 -5.37 7.25
N TRP A 517 43.79 -4.82 6.10
CA TRP A 517 42.99 -3.89 5.31
C TRP A 517 43.03 -4.25 3.84
N GLN A 518 41.86 -4.18 3.20
CA GLN A 518 41.68 -4.40 1.78
C GLN A 518 41.22 -3.10 1.13
N ARG A 519 41.90 -2.67 0.06
CA ARG A 519 41.45 -1.54 -0.76
C ARG A 519 40.20 -1.92 -1.54
N LEU A 520 39.20 -1.07 -1.52
CA LEU A 520 37.97 -1.19 -2.30
C LEU A 520 38.03 -0.23 -3.51
N GLN A 521 37.29 -0.54 -4.57
CA GLN A 521 37.21 0.31 -5.76
C GLN A 521 35.84 0.99 -5.80
N THR A 522 35.83 2.31 -5.87
CA THR A 522 34.60 3.11 -6.01
C THR A 522 34.34 3.51 -7.46
N GLY A 523 35.39 3.60 -8.28
CA GLY A 523 35.32 4.14 -9.64
C GLY A 523 35.38 5.67 -9.72
N PHE A 524 35.66 6.34 -8.60
CA PHE A 524 35.77 7.79 -8.48
C PHE A 524 37.08 8.17 -7.82
N ASP A 525 37.80 9.14 -8.39
CA ASP A 525 39.15 9.56 -7.97
C ASP A 525 39.15 10.96 -7.30
N VAL A 526 38.06 11.32 -6.60
CA VAL A 526 37.93 12.58 -5.83
C VAL A 526 38.29 12.37 -4.36
N ALA A 527 38.58 13.43 -3.60
CA ALA A 527 38.74 13.26 -2.16
C ALA A 527 37.39 13.02 -1.46
N PHE A 528 37.39 12.02 -0.58
CA PHE A 528 36.24 11.72 0.28
C PHE A 528 36.47 12.33 1.66
N SER A 529 35.45 13.01 2.15
CA SER A 529 35.49 13.77 3.41
C SER A 529 34.97 12.97 4.59
N ASP A 530 33.87 12.24 4.40
CA ASP A 530 33.18 11.54 5.48
C ASP A 530 32.55 10.23 5.03
N VAL A 531 32.31 9.32 5.98
CA VAL A 531 31.71 8.00 5.75
C VAL A 531 30.86 7.58 6.94
N GLU A 532 29.64 7.11 6.67
CA GLU A 532 28.75 6.61 7.71
C GLU A 532 27.97 5.38 7.24
N PHE A 533 27.80 4.42 8.14
CA PHE A 533 27.00 3.22 7.91
C PHE A 533 25.75 3.23 8.79
N LEU A 534 24.61 2.98 8.16
CA LEU A 534 23.29 2.86 8.80
C LEU A 534 23.12 1.50 9.47
N ASP A 535 23.67 0.48 8.85
CA ASP A 535 23.75 -0.89 9.35
C ASP A 535 24.99 -1.59 8.77
N GLU A 536 25.09 -2.90 8.95
CA GLU A 536 26.25 -3.68 8.50
C GLU A 536 26.41 -3.80 6.97
N SER A 537 25.45 -3.28 6.20
CA SER A 537 25.34 -3.40 4.74
C SER A 537 25.16 -2.05 4.02
N VAL A 538 24.39 -1.12 4.59
CA VAL A 538 24.04 0.16 3.97
C VAL A 538 24.92 1.28 4.52
N GLY A 539 25.60 1.98 3.63
CA GLY A 539 26.46 3.09 4.00
C GLY A 539 26.60 4.13 2.90
N PHE A 540 27.10 5.29 3.29
CA PHE A 540 27.23 6.47 2.45
C PHE A 540 28.61 7.11 2.63
N ILE A 541 29.12 7.68 1.54
CA ILE A 541 30.37 8.46 1.51
C ILE A 541 30.05 9.83 0.92
N THR A 542 30.58 10.89 1.51
CA THR A 542 30.56 12.25 0.95
C THR A 542 31.97 12.68 0.52
N GLY A 543 32.07 13.70 -0.34
CA GLY A 543 33.36 14.25 -0.74
C GLY A 543 33.24 15.49 -1.63
N GLU A 544 34.33 15.76 -2.34
CA GLU A 544 34.46 16.88 -3.28
C GLU A 544 33.52 16.74 -4.50
N GLU A 545 33.33 17.86 -5.20
CA GLU A 545 32.49 17.97 -6.40
C GLU A 545 31.04 17.49 -6.19
N GLY A 546 30.51 17.72 -4.99
CA GLY A 546 29.16 17.32 -4.59
C GLY A 546 28.91 15.81 -4.62
N ILE A 547 29.95 14.99 -4.49
CA ILE A 547 29.81 13.53 -4.57
C ILE A 547 29.14 12.99 -3.31
N ILE A 548 28.12 12.16 -3.52
CA ILE A 548 27.61 11.25 -2.50
C ILE A 548 27.53 9.85 -3.12
N LEU A 549 28.20 8.89 -2.49
CA LEU A 549 28.15 7.47 -2.87
C LEU A 549 27.31 6.70 -1.86
N ARG A 550 26.69 5.61 -2.32
CA ARG A 550 25.93 4.66 -1.51
C ARG A 550 26.39 3.24 -1.78
N THR A 551 26.35 2.41 -0.74
CA THR A 551 26.50 0.96 -0.83
C THR A 551 25.32 0.23 -0.18
N PHE A 552 25.03 -0.99 -0.63
CA PHE A 552 24.08 -1.93 -0.01
C PHE A 552 24.73 -3.28 0.33
N ASP A 553 26.04 -3.40 0.15
CA ASP A 553 26.78 -4.66 0.27
C ASP A 553 28.03 -4.50 1.15
N ALA A 554 27.95 -3.62 2.16
CA ALA A 554 29.02 -3.36 3.11
C ALA A 554 30.27 -2.75 2.44
N GLY A 555 30.08 -1.92 1.40
CA GLY A 555 31.15 -1.21 0.69
C GLY A 555 31.87 -2.02 -0.39
N GLU A 556 31.38 -3.20 -0.76
CA GLU A 556 31.99 -3.98 -1.85
C GLU A 556 31.70 -3.32 -3.21
N THR A 557 30.53 -2.71 -3.37
CA THR A 557 30.17 -1.85 -4.51
C THR A 557 29.56 -0.52 -4.08
N TRP A 558 29.77 0.50 -4.91
CA TRP A 558 29.32 1.88 -4.67
C TRP A 558 28.59 2.45 -5.88
N GLU A 559 27.51 3.19 -5.65
CA GLU A 559 26.76 3.93 -6.66
C GLU A 559 26.67 5.42 -6.29
N LYS A 560 26.88 6.31 -7.27
CA LYS A 560 26.76 7.77 -7.06
C LYS A 560 25.29 8.17 -7.04
N LEU A 561 24.90 9.00 -6.07
CA LEU A 561 23.57 9.60 -5.99
C LEU A 561 23.60 11.04 -6.53
N PRO A 562 22.56 11.47 -7.27
CA PRO A 562 22.48 12.84 -7.76
C PRO A 562 22.21 13.82 -6.63
N THR A 563 23.06 14.84 -6.50
CA THR A 563 22.95 15.93 -5.52
C THR A 563 22.64 17.28 -6.18
N ASN A 564 22.91 17.41 -7.48
CA ASN A 564 22.77 18.65 -8.26
C ASN A 564 23.49 19.85 -7.64
N THR A 565 24.62 19.59 -6.98
CA THR A 565 25.58 20.61 -6.57
C THR A 565 26.99 20.15 -6.91
N TYR A 566 27.88 21.11 -7.05
CA TYR A 566 29.30 20.91 -7.29
C TYR A 566 30.16 21.42 -6.12
N GLN A 567 29.52 21.89 -5.05
CA GLN A 567 30.19 22.28 -3.80
C GLN A 567 30.65 21.05 -3.03
N ASP A 568 31.68 21.21 -2.22
CA ASP A 568 32.27 20.11 -1.48
C ASP A 568 31.47 19.82 -0.21
N PHE A 569 31.22 18.53 0.04
CA PHE A 569 30.65 18.07 1.30
C PHE A 569 31.78 17.78 2.28
N THR A 570 31.60 18.16 3.54
CA THR A 570 32.59 18.00 4.62
C THR A 570 32.14 17.05 5.71
N GLY A 571 30.82 16.84 5.85
CA GLY A 571 30.28 15.98 6.90
C GLY A 571 28.96 15.32 6.53
N LEU A 572 28.72 14.18 7.14
CA LEU A 572 27.59 13.30 6.94
C LEU A 572 27.06 12.84 8.30
N SER A 573 25.75 12.86 8.49
CA SER A 573 25.14 12.30 9.69
C SER A 573 23.74 11.76 9.43
N PHE A 574 23.46 10.54 9.88
CA PHE A 574 22.12 9.97 9.86
C PHE A 574 21.41 10.05 11.21
N GLY A 575 20.17 10.55 11.17
CA GLY A 575 19.30 10.60 12.34
C GLY A 575 18.52 9.31 12.58
N ASP A 576 18.24 8.58 11.49
CA ASP A 576 17.70 7.21 11.48
C ASP A 576 18.01 6.52 10.13
N LEU A 577 17.43 5.33 9.90
CA LEU A 577 17.65 4.55 8.67
C LEU A 577 17.09 5.19 7.38
N ASN A 578 16.20 6.18 7.49
CA ASN A 578 15.50 6.79 6.36
C ASN A 578 15.85 8.27 6.17
N VAL A 579 16.43 8.93 7.18
CA VAL A 579 16.71 10.37 7.19
C VAL A 579 18.17 10.62 7.52
N GLY A 580 18.87 11.20 6.54
CA GLY A 580 20.27 11.59 6.64
C GLY A 580 20.50 13.04 6.29
N TYR A 581 21.66 13.55 6.65
CA TYR A 581 22.04 14.94 6.44
C TYR A 581 23.49 15.03 5.98
N ALA A 582 23.74 15.86 4.98
CA ALA A 582 25.06 16.16 4.48
C ALA A 582 25.27 17.67 4.49
N VAL A 583 26.46 18.09 4.90
CA VAL A 583 26.84 19.49 5.09
C VAL A 583 28.16 19.76 4.39
N GLY A 584 28.44 21.02 4.08
CA GLY A 584 29.62 21.37 3.31
C GLY A 584 29.95 22.84 3.30
N GLU A 585 30.74 23.21 2.30
CA GLU A 585 31.19 24.58 2.06
C GLU A 585 30.03 25.54 1.78
N ASN A 586 30.25 26.83 2.00
CA ASN A 586 29.28 27.89 1.71
C ASN A 586 27.89 27.61 2.33
N GLY A 587 27.89 26.96 3.50
CA GLY A 587 26.70 26.64 4.28
C GLY A 587 25.71 25.71 3.58
N ILE A 588 26.14 24.88 2.61
CA ILE A 588 25.24 23.91 1.99
C ILE A 588 24.73 22.91 3.02
N PHE A 589 23.45 22.60 2.93
CA PHE A 589 22.78 21.66 3.82
C PHE A 589 21.77 20.83 3.03
N TYR A 590 22.02 19.53 3.02
CA TYR A 590 21.27 18.53 2.28
C TYR A 590 20.62 17.54 3.23
N GLN A 591 19.41 17.13 2.89
CA GLN A 591 18.67 16.10 3.58
C GLN A 591 18.44 14.93 2.62
N TYR A 592 18.78 13.74 3.08
CA TYR A 592 18.39 12.48 2.47
C TYR A 592 17.05 12.04 3.03
N THR A 593 16.16 11.61 2.15
CA THR A 593 14.95 10.91 2.55
C THR A 593 14.79 9.63 1.76
N CYS A 594 14.59 8.52 2.47
CA CYS A 594 14.18 7.24 1.92
C CYS A 594 12.67 7.08 2.09
N GLN A 595 11.92 7.28 1.02
CA GLN A 595 10.47 7.08 0.96
C GLN A 595 10.17 5.68 0.42
N VAL A 596 9.48 4.87 1.22
CA VAL A 596 8.85 3.63 0.76
C VAL A 596 7.69 3.96 -0.20
N PRO A 597 7.32 3.05 -1.12
CA PRO A 597 6.29 3.36 -2.12
C PRO A 597 4.98 3.78 -1.48
N GLN A 598 4.35 4.82 -2.05
CA GLN A 598 3.13 5.42 -1.51
C GLN A 598 1.96 4.42 -1.44
N ASP A 599 0.93 4.80 -0.69
CA ASP A 599 -0.29 4.02 -0.54
C ASP A 599 -0.91 3.71 -1.90
N ILE A 600 -0.86 2.43 -2.31
CA ILE A 600 -1.59 1.93 -3.48
C ILE A 600 -3.07 2.32 -3.31
N ALA A 601 -3.60 3.08 -4.27
CA ALA A 601 -4.91 3.70 -4.11
C ALA A 601 -6.04 2.65 -4.14
N THR A 602 -6.04 1.73 -5.10
CA THR A 602 -7.11 0.73 -5.28
C THR A 602 -6.61 -0.47 -6.10
N ILE A 603 -7.07 -1.68 -5.77
CA ILE A 603 -6.93 -2.87 -6.61
C ILE A 603 -8.17 -2.94 -7.52
N PHE A 604 -7.98 -2.98 -8.83
CA PHE A 604 -9.03 -3.14 -9.82
C PHE A 604 -9.17 -4.61 -10.23
N GLY A 605 -10.40 -5.09 -10.28
CA GLY A 605 -10.77 -6.44 -10.72
C GLY A 605 -12.14 -6.80 -10.17
N GLU A 606 -12.74 -7.86 -10.71
CA GLU A 606 -14.03 -8.37 -10.22
C GLU A 606 -13.87 -8.97 -8.81
N ASP A 607 -14.77 -8.60 -7.90
CA ASP A 607 -14.78 -8.98 -6.48
C ASP A 607 -15.92 -9.97 -6.12
N ASP A 608 -16.84 -10.24 -7.04
CA ASP A 608 -17.84 -11.32 -6.95
C ASP A 608 -17.80 -12.19 -8.22
N ILE A 609 -17.22 -13.38 -8.11
CA ILE A 609 -16.88 -14.23 -9.26
C ILE A 609 -17.17 -15.70 -9.01
N CYS A 610 -17.31 -16.45 -10.10
CA CYS A 610 -17.33 -17.91 -10.05
C CYS A 610 -15.90 -18.48 -10.03
N LEU A 611 -15.73 -19.69 -9.54
CA LEU A 611 -14.44 -20.41 -9.46
C LEU A 611 -13.77 -20.50 -10.85
N SER A 612 -12.89 -19.55 -11.12
CA SER A 612 -12.32 -19.26 -12.45
C SER A 612 -11.00 -18.47 -12.31
N GLN A 613 -10.44 -18.04 -13.45
CA GLN A 613 -9.26 -17.16 -13.47
C GLN A 613 -9.70 -15.70 -13.60
N GLN A 614 -9.10 -14.84 -12.79
CA GLN A 614 -9.35 -13.40 -12.81
C GLN A 614 -8.04 -12.62 -12.88
N ILE A 615 -8.09 -11.46 -13.53
CA ILE A 615 -6.99 -10.51 -13.60
C ILE A 615 -7.26 -9.40 -12.59
N TYR A 616 -6.26 -9.07 -11.78
CA TYR A 616 -6.28 -7.91 -10.90
C TYR A 616 -5.15 -6.96 -11.29
N THR A 617 -5.43 -5.66 -11.24
CA THR A 617 -4.46 -4.61 -11.56
C THR A 617 -4.47 -3.52 -10.51
N ILE A 618 -3.40 -2.74 -10.47
CA ILE A 618 -3.32 -1.48 -9.72
C ILE A 618 -2.97 -0.35 -10.68
N GLN A 619 -3.29 0.88 -10.30
CA GLN A 619 -2.81 2.05 -11.02
C GLN A 619 -1.28 2.12 -10.89
N ASP A 620 -0.60 2.35 -12.01
CA ASP A 620 0.82 2.64 -11.99
C ASP A 620 1.02 4.04 -11.39
N LEU A 621 1.77 4.11 -10.28
CA LEU A 621 2.05 5.36 -9.56
C LEU A 621 3.24 6.13 -10.16
N GLU A 622 3.82 5.67 -11.28
CA GLU A 622 4.99 6.27 -11.93
C GLU A 622 6.22 6.40 -11.00
N GLU A 623 6.31 5.55 -9.97
CA GLU A 623 7.47 5.46 -9.07
C GLU A 623 8.48 4.44 -9.60
N GLU A 624 9.53 4.90 -10.29
CA GLU A 624 10.55 4.04 -10.88
C GLU A 624 11.29 3.17 -9.85
N GLY A 625 11.55 1.91 -10.23
CA GLY A 625 12.22 0.94 -9.34
C GLY A 625 11.31 0.29 -8.29
N THR A 626 10.01 0.58 -8.29
CA THR A 626 9.02 -0.10 -7.44
C THR A 626 8.62 -1.46 -8.02
N ARG A 627 8.80 -2.52 -7.23
CA ARG A 627 8.29 -3.88 -7.52
C ARG A 627 7.08 -4.17 -6.64
N TYR A 628 6.09 -4.88 -7.17
CA TYR A 628 4.88 -5.18 -6.40
C TYR A 628 4.86 -6.62 -5.92
N GLU A 629 4.69 -6.83 -4.62
CA GLU A 629 4.49 -8.17 -4.06
C GLU A 629 2.99 -8.43 -3.92
N TRP A 630 2.49 -9.36 -4.73
CA TRP A 630 1.14 -9.89 -4.67
C TRP A 630 1.06 -11.11 -3.77
N ARG A 631 -0.03 -11.21 -3.01
CA ARG A 631 -0.43 -12.37 -2.21
C ARG A 631 -1.92 -12.65 -2.41
N VAL A 632 -2.30 -13.91 -2.37
CA VAL A 632 -3.70 -14.35 -2.54
C VAL A 632 -4.04 -15.33 -1.43
N ASP A 633 -5.21 -15.16 -0.81
CA ASP A 633 -5.84 -16.16 0.05
C ASP A 633 -6.83 -16.99 -0.79
N GLY A 634 -6.97 -18.30 -0.59
CA GLY A 634 -7.94 -19.13 -1.34
C GLY A 634 -7.74 -19.31 -2.85
N GLY A 635 -6.64 -18.81 -3.42
CA GLY A 635 -6.28 -18.95 -4.83
C GLY A 635 -4.76 -18.99 -5.08
N THR A 636 -4.38 -19.26 -6.33
CA THR A 636 -2.99 -19.38 -6.78
C THR A 636 -2.65 -18.29 -7.80
N ILE A 637 -1.55 -17.57 -7.59
CA ILE A 637 -1.00 -16.63 -8.58
C ILE A 637 -0.34 -17.42 -9.71
N LEU A 638 -0.78 -17.19 -10.95
CA LEU A 638 -0.24 -17.86 -12.14
C LEU A 638 0.89 -17.06 -12.81
N GLU A 639 0.75 -15.74 -12.89
CA GLU A 639 1.74 -14.84 -13.48
C GLU A 639 1.56 -13.40 -12.95
N GLY A 640 2.57 -12.54 -13.19
CA GLY A 640 2.48 -11.11 -12.90
C GLY A 640 3.06 -10.65 -11.55
N GLN A 641 3.72 -11.54 -10.81
CA GLN A 641 4.46 -11.16 -9.60
C GLN A 641 5.53 -10.11 -9.92
N GLY A 642 5.65 -9.07 -9.08
CA GLY A 642 6.56 -7.96 -9.31
C GLY A 642 5.98 -6.83 -10.18
N THR A 643 4.80 -6.99 -10.78
CA THR A 643 4.23 -6.03 -11.74
C THR A 643 2.91 -5.42 -11.25
N THR A 644 2.39 -4.40 -11.95
CA THR A 644 1.09 -3.78 -11.65
C THR A 644 -0.13 -4.64 -12.02
N ARG A 645 0.09 -5.84 -12.59
CA ARG A 645 -0.96 -6.78 -13.02
C ARG A 645 -0.65 -8.19 -12.54
N VAL A 646 -1.63 -8.87 -11.94
CA VAL A 646 -1.52 -10.28 -11.56
C VAL A 646 -2.66 -11.10 -12.16
N VAL A 647 -2.39 -12.37 -12.49
CA VAL A 647 -3.42 -13.35 -12.87
C VAL A 647 -3.56 -14.36 -11.74
N VAL A 648 -4.78 -14.48 -11.22
CA VAL A 648 -5.12 -15.34 -10.09
C VAL A 648 -6.10 -16.40 -10.55
N ARG A 649 -5.81 -17.67 -10.26
CA ARG A 649 -6.78 -18.75 -10.35
C ARG A 649 -7.36 -19.00 -8.97
N TRP A 650 -8.67 -18.91 -8.83
CA TRP A 650 -9.36 -19.17 -7.57
C TRP A 650 -9.61 -20.66 -7.40
N ASP A 651 -9.09 -21.23 -6.30
CA ASP A 651 -9.10 -22.68 -6.07
C ASP A 651 -10.15 -23.10 -5.02
N ARG A 652 -10.62 -22.16 -4.18
CA ARG A 652 -11.58 -22.42 -3.10
C ARG A 652 -12.74 -21.41 -3.09
N PRO A 653 -14.01 -21.87 -3.04
CA PRO A 653 -15.14 -20.97 -2.84
C PRO A 653 -15.17 -20.42 -1.41
N GLY A 654 -15.72 -19.21 -1.23
CA GLY A 654 -15.79 -18.50 0.05
C GLY A 654 -15.34 -17.03 -0.06
N ARG A 655 -15.20 -16.39 1.10
CA ARG A 655 -14.59 -15.06 1.22
C ARG A 655 -13.08 -15.21 1.22
N ASN A 656 -12.46 -14.72 0.16
CA ASN A 656 -11.02 -14.73 -0.01
C ASN A 656 -10.51 -13.30 -0.19
N ALA A 657 -9.21 -13.13 -0.45
CA ALA A 657 -8.66 -11.81 -0.71
C ALA A 657 -7.45 -11.85 -1.65
N VAL A 658 -7.32 -10.81 -2.46
CA VAL A 658 -6.08 -10.49 -3.17
C VAL A 658 -5.43 -9.28 -2.49
N MET A 659 -4.13 -9.37 -2.23
CA MET A 659 -3.35 -8.37 -1.53
C MET A 659 -2.15 -7.96 -2.35
N VAL A 660 -1.77 -6.69 -2.25
CA VAL A 660 -0.60 -6.13 -2.93
C VAL A 660 0.08 -5.08 -2.07
N ARG A 661 1.41 -5.03 -2.13
CA ARG A 661 2.22 -3.95 -1.56
C ARG A 661 3.34 -3.59 -2.52
N GLY A 662 3.66 -2.29 -2.60
CA GLY A 662 4.85 -1.81 -3.30
C GLY A 662 6.11 -2.07 -2.48
N GLN A 663 7.22 -2.36 -3.14
CA GLN A 663 8.53 -2.48 -2.53
C GLN A 663 9.55 -1.72 -3.37
N ASN A 664 10.44 -0.98 -2.71
CA ASN A 664 11.60 -0.38 -3.35
C ASN A 664 12.86 -0.63 -2.50
N LYS A 665 13.97 0.04 -2.82
CA LYS A 665 15.23 -0.07 -2.07
C LYS A 665 15.14 0.49 -0.64
N CYS A 666 14.11 1.27 -0.29
CA CYS A 666 13.86 1.74 1.09
C CYS A 666 13.11 0.74 1.95
N GLY A 667 12.35 -0.16 1.33
CA GLY A 667 11.54 -1.13 2.05
C GLY A 667 10.18 -1.36 1.41
N ASN A 668 9.24 -1.85 2.24
CA ASN A 668 7.90 -2.21 1.81
C ASN A 668 6.92 -1.10 2.20
N GLY A 669 6.12 -0.66 1.23
CA GLY A 669 4.96 0.18 1.48
C GLY A 669 3.83 -0.58 2.16
N ASN A 670 2.71 0.10 2.39
CA ASN A 670 1.54 -0.49 3.01
C ASN A 670 0.88 -1.56 2.13
N THR A 671 0.33 -2.59 2.76
CA THR A 671 -0.45 -3.63 2.07
C THR A 671 -1.87 -3.16 1.83
N ARG A 672 -2.35 -3.28 0.60
CA ARG A 672 -3.76 -3.18 0.23
C ARG A 672 -4.36 -4.55 -0.01
N ALA A 673 -5.64 -4.68 0.32
CA ALA A 673 -6.42 -5.90 0.13
C ALA A 673 -7.73 -5.57 -0.58
N LEU A 674 -8.15 -6.45 -1.48
CA LEU A 674 -9.49 -6.51 -2.05
C LEU A 674 -10.08 -7.85 -1.62
N GLU A 675 -11.18 -7.81 -0.88
CA GLU A 675 -11.98 -9.00 -0.56
C GLU A 675 -12.62 -9.50 -1.85
N VAL A 676 -12.54 -10.80 -2.11
CA VAL A 676 -13.11 -11.44 -3.30
C VAL A 676 -13.99 -12.60 -2.84
N VAL A 677 -15.27 -12.52 -3.20
CA VAL A 677 -16.25 -13.57 -2.96
C VAL A 677 -16.23 -14.52 -4.15
N VAL A 678 -15.85 -15.77 -3.89
CA VAL A 678 -15.76 -16.82 -4.92
C VAL A 678 -16.89 -17.83 -4.71
N SER A 679 -17.75 -17.99 -5.71
CA SER A 679 -18.87 -18.94 -5.70
C SER A 679 -18.61 -20.15 -6.63
N ASP A 680 -19.19 -21.31 -6.31
CA ASP A 680 -19.29 -22.45 -7.23
C ASP A 680 -20.75 -22.68 -7.67
N GLN A 681 -20.98 -23.60 -8.60
CA GLN A 681 -22.35 -23.98 -8.97
C GLN A 681 -23.04 -24.69 -7.79
N PRO A 682 -24.35 -24.44 -7.57
CA PRO A 682 -25.08 -25.04 -6.46
C PRO A 682 -25.02 -26.56 -6.52
N ARG A 683 -24.73 -27.17 -5.36
CA ARG A 683 -24.74 -28.64 -5.24
C ARG A 683 -26.18 -29.17 -5.32
N GLN A 684 -26.30 -30.45 -5.67
CA GLN A 684 -27.58 -31.16 -5.64
C GLN A 684 -28.19 -31.07 -4.24
N THR A 685 -29.50 -30.81 -4.17
CA THR A 685 -30.24 -30.77 -2.90
C THR A 685 -30.30 -32.16 -2.26
N THR A 686 -30.59 -32.20 -0.96
CA THR A 686 -30.99 -33.44 -0.29
C THR A 686 -32.34 -33.96 -0.84
N SER A 687 -32.72 -35.17 -0.44
CA SER A 687 -33.99 -35.77 -0.84
C SER A 687 -35.18 -34.95 -0.32
N ILE A 688 -36.21 -34.82 -1.15
CA ILE A 688 -37.41 -34.04 -0.83
C ILE A 688 -38.15 -34.68 0.35
N GLN A 689 -38.34 -33.92 1.43
CA GLN A 689 -39.13 -34.29 2.60
C GLN A 689 -40.61 -33.88 2.40
N GLY A 690 -41.54 -34.64 2.96
CA GLY A 690 -43.00 -34.47 2.80
C GLY A 690 -43.71 -35.80 2.56
N GLU A 691 -45.04 -35.82 2.60
CA GLU A 691 -45.83 -37.05 2.45
C GLU A 691 -45.72 -37.68 1.06
N GLY A 692 -45.59 -39.01 1.01
CA GLY A 692 -45.49 -39.78 -0.24
C GLY A 692 -46.83 -40.28 -0.78
N VAL A 693 -47.88 -40.26 0.05
CA VAL A 693 -49.26 -40.61 -0.32
C VAL A 693 -50.18 -39.53 0.24
N VAL A 694 -50.97 -38.90 -0.62
CA VAL A 694 -51.71 -37.67 -0.29
C VAL A 694 -53.12 -37.71 -0.90
N CYS A 695 -54.06 -36.97 -0.34
CA CYS A 695 -55.41 -36.93 -0.86
C CYS A 695 -55.57 -35.83 -1.92
N VAL A 696 -56.38 -36.05 -2.94
CA VAL A 696 -56.66 -35.02 -3.95
C VAL A 696 -57.31 -33.78 -3.32
N ASN A 697 -56.97 -32.60 -3.82
CA ASN A 697 -57.38 -31.28 -3.32
C ASN A 697 -56.94 -30.97 -1.87
N THR A 698 -55.88 -31.62 -1.40
CA THR A 698 -55.21 -31.26 -0.15
C THR A 698 -53.94 -30.46 -0.41
N LEU A 699 -53.58 -29.61 0.56
CA LEU A 699 -52.36 -28.82 0.57
C LEU A 699 -51.32 -29.52 1.40
N GLU A 700 -50.20 -29.87 0.78
CA GLU A 700 -49.11 -30.60 1.42
C GLU A 700 -47.81 -29.80 1.33
N GLU A 701 -47.01 -29.87 2.39
CA GLU A 701 -45.73 -29.18 2.46
C GLU A 701 -44.59 -30.10 2.03
N TYR A 702 -43.73 -29.58 1.14
CA TYR A 702 -42.52 -30.25 0.71
C TYR A 702 -41.32 -29.34 0.93
N PHE A 703 -40.20 -29.91 1.38
CA PHE A 703 -38.99 -29.13 1.64
C PHE A 703 -37.71 -29.94 1.44
N VAL A 704 -36.61 -29.21 1.28
CA VAL A 704 -35.23 -29.73 1.28
C VAL A 704 -34.39 -28.92 2.26
N ASP A 705 -33.20 -29.40 2.60
CA ASP A 705 -32.29 -28.62 3.44
C ASP A 705 -31.89 -27.32 2.72
N SER A 706 -31.89 -26.20 3.46
CA SER A 706 -31.51 -24.90 2.91
C SER A 706 -30.01 -24.83 2.63
N ILE A 707 -29.65 -24.44 1.40
CA ILE A 707 -28.30 -24.22 0.90
C ILE A 707 -28.12 -22.70 0.81
N PRO A 708 -27.26 -22.10 1.65
CA PRO A 708 -27.08 -20.65 1.69
C PRO A 708 -26.73 -20.05 0.33
N GLY A 709 -27.33 -18.89 0.00
CA GLY A 709 -27.00 -18.13 -1.22
C GLY A 709 -27.58 -18.70 -2.52
N THR A 710 -28.52 -19.65 -2.44
CA THR A 710 -29.15 -20.26 -3.62
C THR A 710 -30.66 -20.03 -3.64
N GLN A 711 -31.23 -19.90 -4.84
CA GLN A 711 -32.68 -19.88 -5.06
C GLN A 711 -33.16 -21.26 -5.52
N TYR A 712 -34.41 -21.58 -5.23
CA TYR A 712 -35.01 -22.89 -5.51
C TYR A 712 -36.09 -22.80 -6.57
N PHE A 713 -36.04 -23.68 -7.55
CA PHE A 713 -37.06 -23.82 -8.57
C PHE A 713 -37.73 -25.17 -8.41
N TRP A 714 -38.98 -25.13 -7.94
CA TRP A 714 -39.83 -26.30 -7.75
C TRP A 714 -40.78 -26.50 -8.94
N SER A 715 -41.00 -27.76 -9.31
CA SER A 715 -41.93 -28.18 -10.36
C SER A 715 -42.59 -29.50 -9.97
N ALA A 716 -43.87 -29.67 -10.27
CA ALA A 716 -44.59 -30.92 -10.04
C ALA A 716 -45.47 -31.32 -11.21
N THR A 717 -45.67 -32.62 -11.36
CA THR A 717 -46.62 -33.22 -12.31
C THR A 717 -47.96 -33.40 -11.59
N GLY A 718 -49.08 -32.96 -12.16
CA GLY A 718 -50.42 -33.17 -11.57
C GLY A 718 -50.75 -32.42 -10.26
N GLY A 719 -49.91 -31.44 -9.87
CA GLY A 719 -50.18 -30.55 -8.73
C GLY A 719 -49.67 -29.14 -8.99
N VAL A 720 -50.12 -28.17 -8.19
CA VAL A 720 -49.78 -26.75 -8.35
C VAL A 720 -49.12 -26.20 -7.10
N VAL A 721 -47.94 -25.60 -7.25
CA VAL A 721 -47.25 -24.89 -6.16
C VAL A 721 -48.04 -23.63 -5.81
N ARG A 722 -48.55 -23.54 -4.57
CA ARG A 722 -49.37 -22.42 -4.08
C ARG A 722 -48.56 -21.36 -3.36
N ALA A 723 -47.48 -21.76 -2.68
CA ALA A 723 -46.62 -20.86 -1.94
C ALA A 723 -45.18 -21.40 -1.85
N GLY A 724 -44.22 -20.51 -1.60
CA GLY A 724 -42.83 -20.88 -1.28
C GLY A 724 -41.87 -21.03 -2.47
N GLN A 725 -42.30 -20.76 -3.71
CA GLN A 725 -41.40 -20.80 -4.87
C GLN A 725 -40.21 -19.84 -4.68
N GLY A 726 -39.01 -20.28 -5.06
CA GLY A 726 -37.77 -19.55 -4.78
C GLY A 726 -37.12 -19.93 -3.44
N THR A 727 -37.80 -20.67 -2.56
CA THR A 727 -37.32 -21.04 -1.22
C THR A 727 -37.17 -22.55 -1.04
N ALA A 728 -36.48 -22.97 0.03
CA ALA A 728 -36.27 -24.40 0.33
C ALA A 728 -37.54 -25.14 0.80
N HIS A 729 -38.66 -24.43 0.99
CA HIS A 729 -39.94 -24.97 1.43
C HIS A 729 -41.05 -24.52 0.48
N ILE A 730 -41.94 -25.44 0.10
CA ILE A 730 -43.11 -25.12 -0.72
C ILE A 730 -44.37 -25.76 -0.15
N THR A 731 -45.50 -25.15 -0.47
CA THR A 731 -46.83 -25.74 -0.26
C THR A 731 -47.44 -26.05 -1.61
N LEU A 732 -47.89 -27.29 -1.80
CA LEU A 732 -48.32 -27.84 -3.06
C LEU A 732 -49.74 -28.39 -2.93
N GLU A 733 -50.63 -28.02 -3.86
CA GLU A 733 -51.97 -28.58 -3.96
C GLU A 733 -52.02 -29.66 -5.03
N TRP A 734 -52.34 -30.89 -4.65
CA TRP A 734 -52.46 -32.01 -5.58
C TRP A 734 -53.85 -32.04 -6.21
N THR A 735 -53.94 -31.93 -7.54
CA THR A 735 -55.23 -31.82 -8.24
C THR A 735 -55.56 -33.04 -9.09
N ASN A 736 -54.57 -33.87 -9.41
CA ASN A 736 -54.72 -35.04 -10.27
C ASN A 736 -54.41 -36.32 -9.49
N LEU A 737 -55.20 -37.36 -9.73
CA LEU A 737 -55.04 -38.68 -9.11
C LEU A 737 -53.83 -39.45 -9.68
N ASP A 738 -53.57 -40.63 -9.12
CA ASP A 738 -52.54 -41.59 -9.53
C ASP A 738 -51.09 -41.16 -9.21
N GLU A 739 -50.11 -41.72 -9.92
CA GLU A 739 -48.69 -41.44 -9.72
C GLU A 739 -48.30 -40.08 -10.30
N GLN A 740 -47.78 -39.22 -9.44
CA GLN A 740 -47.31 -37.87 -9.73
C GLN A 740 -45.90 -37.69 -9.16
N SER A 741 -45.27 -36.56 -9.41
CA SER A 741 -43.93 -36.26 -8.91
C SER A 741 -43.75 -34.79 -8.57
N VAL A 742 -42.87 -34.53 -7.60
CA VAL A 742 -42.37 -33.19 -7.26
C VAL A 742 -40.85 -33.18 -7.42
N SER A 743 -40.33 -32.12 -8.02
CA SER A 743 -38.91 -31.94 -8.31
C SER A 743 -38.44 -30.54 -7.91
N VAL A 744 -37.17 -30.43 -7.53
CA VAL A 744 -36.53 -29.17 -7.17
C VAL A 744 -35.15 -29.07 -7.80
N SER A 745 -34.80 -27.89 -8.31
CA SER A 745 -33.44 -27.54 -8.73
C SER A 745 -33.00 -26.23 -8.06
N THR A 746 -31.70 -26.04 -7.88
CA THR A 746 -31.13 -24.84 -7.25
C THR A 746 -30.46 -23.97 -8.30
N THR A 747 -30.42 -22.66 -8.08
CA THR A 747 -29.74 -21.71 -8.96
C THR A 747 -29.03 -20.63 -8.17
N ASN A 748 -27.87 -20.19 -8.67
CA ASN A 748 -27.14 -19.02 -8.20
C ASN A 748 -26.55 -18.27 -9.42
N PRO A 749 -25.86 -17.13 -9.24
CA PRO A 749 -25.25 -16.38 -10.35
C PRO A 749 -24.28 -17.19 -11.22
N CYS A 750 -23.72 -18.30 -10.73
CA CYS A 750 -22.81 -19.18 -11.46
C CYS A 750 -23.51 -20.28 -12.29
N GLY A 751 -24.82 -20.46 -12.13
CA GLY A 751 -25.64 -21.36 -12.93
C GLY A 751 -26.65 -22.18 -12.13
N GLN A 752 -27.33 -23.10 -12.84
CA GLN A 752 -28.33 -24.00 -12.28
C GLN A 752 -27.70 -25.34 -11.89
N GLY A 753 -27.95 -25.78 -10.66
CA GLY A 753 -27.56 -27.09 -10.14
C GLY A 753 -28.49 -28.22 -10.64
N PRO A 754 -28.09 -29.49 -10.46
CA PRO A 754 -28.89 -30.65 -10.84
C PRO A 754 -30.21 -30.74 -10.05
N SER A 755 -31.25 -31.31 -10.66
CA SER A 755 -32.56 -31.49 -10.03
C SER A 755 -32.66 -32.78 -9.19
N THR A 756 -33.46 -32.71 -8.13
CA THR A 756 -33.85 -33.85 -7.30
C THR A 756 -35.36 -34.08 -7.45
N GLU A 757 -35.81 -35.33 -7.56
CA GLU A 757 -37.21 -35.70 -7.79
C GLU A 757 -37.71 -36.71 -6.74
N LYS A 758 -38.99 -36.61 -6.38
CA LYS A 758 -39.72 -37.54 -5.51
C LYS A 758 -41.07 -37.90 -6.14
N LEU A 759 -41.38 -39.19 -6.15
CA LEU A 759 -42.67 -39.73 -6.60
C LEU A 759 -43.72 -39.65 -5.48
N ILE A 760 -44.95 -39.30 -5.85
CA ILE A 760 -46.10 -39.04 -4.97
C ILE A 760 -47.31 -39.79 -5.51
N ARG A 761 -48.02 -40.54 -4.65
CA ARG A 761 -49.27 -41.23 -5.01
C ARG A 761 -50.47 -40.44 -4.50
N VAL A 762 -51.33 -39.94 -5.40
CA VAL A 762 -52.50 -39.14 -5.03
C VAL A 762 -53.77 -40.00 -5.03
N ILE A 763 -54.48 -40.06 -3.91
CA ILE A 763 -55.67 -40.91 -3.67
C ILE A 763 -56.92 -40.08 -3.30
N THR A 764 -58.10 -40.70 -3.27
CA THR A 764 -59.39 -40.08 -2.89
C THR A 764 -60.16 -40.99 -1.93
N ILE A 765 -61.29 -40.51 -1.37
CA ILE A 765 -62.18 -41.34 -0.54
C ILE A 765 -62.67 -42.59 -1.30
N PRO A 766 -62.93 -43.72 -0.63
CA PRO A 766 -63.36 -44.95 -1.27
C PRO A 766 -64.78 -44.84 -1.84
N ASP A 767 -65.06 -45.59 -2.91
CA ASP A 767 -66.40 -45.72 -3.49
C ASP A 767 -67.31 -46.63 -2.63
N GLN A 768 -68.63 -46.64 -2.90
CA GLN A 768 -69.60 -47.49 -2.18
C GLN A 768 -69.29 -48.99 -2.39
N PRO A 769 -69.31 -49.84 -1.34
CA PRO A 769 -69.07 -51.27 -1.49
C PRO A 769 -70.14 -51.94 -2.36
N ALA A 770 -69.76 -53.01 -3.05
CA ALA A 770 -70.71 -53.87 -3.75
C ALA A 770 -71.72 -54.53 -2.78
N ALA A 771 -72.77 -55.15 -3.32
CA ALA A 771 -73.85 -55.74 -2.51
C ALA A 771 -73.33 -56.79 -1.51
N ILE A 772 -73.89 -56.80 -0.29
CA ILE A 772 -73.52 -57.76 0.76
C ILE A 772 -74.05 -59.16 0.39
N GLU A 773 -73.17 -60.16 0.32
CA GLU A 773 -73.51 -61.56 0.08
C GLU A 773 -73.67 -62.34 1.39
N GLY A 774 -74.79 -63.05 1.56
CA GLY A 774 -75.07 -63.87 2.75
C GLY A 774 -76.56 -64.26 2.86
N PRO A 775 -76.93 -65.16 3.79
CA PRO A 775 -78.31 -65.63 3.94
C PRO A 775 -79.22 -64.52 4.49
N ASN A 776 -80.29 -64.20 3.76
CA ASN A 776 -81.29 -63.21 4.15
C ASN A 776 -82.47 -63.82 4.98
N ARG A 777 -82.44 -65.14 5.22
CA ARG A 777 -83.35 -65.86 6.13
C ARG A 777 -82.57 -66.87 6.96
N VAL A 778 -82.60 -66.74 8.28
CA VAL A 778 -81.79 -67.55 9.19
C VAL A 778 -82.60 -68.02 10.40
N GLY A 779 -82.17 -69.09 11.06
CA GLY A 779 -82.70 -69.46 12.38
C GLY A 779 -81.94 -68.73 13.49
N PHE A 780 -82.17 -69.10 14.75
CA PHE A 780 -81.33 -68.66 15.88
C PHE A 780 -79.95 -69.35 15.81
N GLN A 781 -79.10 -68.85 14.93
CA GLN A 781 -77.77 -69.39 14.64
C GLN A 781 -76.82 -68.29 14.14
N GLU A 782 -75.54 -68.62 14.01
CA GLU A 782 -74.53 -67.75 13.41
C GLU A 782 -74.57 -67.83 11.88
N ALA A 783 -74.36 -66.70 11.20
CA ALA A 783 -74.27 -66.59 9.75
C ALA A 783 -73.14 -65.63 9.34
N ASP A 784 -72.54 -65.92 8.19
CA ASP A 784 -71.46 -65.12 7.60
C ASP A 784 -71.99 -64.24 6.46
N TYR A 785 -71.46 -63.02 6.37
CA TYR A 785 -71.75 -62.04 5.33
C TYR A 785 -70.45 -61.45 4.78
N GLU A 786 -70.39 -61.17 3.48
CA GLU A 786 -69.17 -60.64 2.84
C GLU A 786 -69.44 -59.61 1.74
N VAL A 787 -68.44 -58.76 1.47
CA VAL A 787 -68.33 -57.91 0.28
C VAL A 787 -66.99 -58.16 -0.42
N PRO A 788 -66.85 -57.94 -1.74
CA PRO A 788 -65.57 -58.05 -2.42
C PRO A 788 -64.49 -57.17 -1.79
N ALA A 789 -63.29 -57.72 -1.57
CA ALA A 789 -62.17 -56.98 -1.00
C ALA A 789 -61.58 -55.98 -2.01
N GLU A 790 -61.35 -54.74 -1.58
CA GLU A 790 -60.66 -53.71 -2.38
C GLU A 790 -59.33 -53.35 -1.73
N GLN A 791 -58.32 -53.03 -2.54
CA GLN A 791 -56.97 -52.77 -2.06
C GLN A 791 -56.90 -51.44 -1.30
N ASP A 792 -56.21 -51.42 -0.16
CA ASP A 792 -56.04 -50.25 0.71
C ASP A 792 -57.35 -49.69 1.32
N ILE A 793 -58.45 -50.47 1.30
CA ILE A 793 -59.75 -50.13 1.89
C ILE A 793 -60.05 -51.04 3.10
N ASN A 794 -60.44 -50.43 4.22
CA ASN A 794 -60.97 -51.12 5.41
C ASN A 794 -62.49 -51.03 5.45
N TYR A 795 -63.18 -52.04 6.01
CA TYR A 795 -64.64 -52.11 6.03
C TYR A 795 -65.20 -52.09 7.46
N GLN A 796 -66.12 -51.17 7.75
CA GLN A 796 -66.80 -51.04 9.03
C GLN A 796 -68.24 -51.56 8.96
N TRP A 797 -68.52 -52.64 9.67
CA TRP A 797 -69.82 -53.29 9.75
C TRP A 797 -70.65 -52.82 10.95
N SER A 798 -71.97 -52.76 10.79
CA SER A 798 -72.95 -52.51 11.87
C SER A 798 -74.24 -53.31 11.66
N VAL A 799 -74.91 -53.73 12.74
CA VAL A 799 -76.13 -54.56 12.69
C VAL A 799 -77.24 -53.97 13.55
N GLY A 800 -78.50 -54.10 13.11
CA GLY A 800 -79.71 -53.65 13.80
C GLY A 800 -80.07 -54.47 15.05
N SER A 801 -81.15 -54.10 15.74
CA SER A 801 -81.54 -54.67 17.04
C SER A 801 -82.05 -56.11 16.96
N GLY A 802 -81.14 -57.09 17.03
CA GLY A 802 -81.49 -58.52 17.05
C GLY A 802 -80.37 -59.48 16.59
N GLY A 803 -79.21 -58.93 16.20
CA GLY A 803 -77.97 -59.67 15.99
C GLY A 803 -76.78 -59.03 16.70
N GLU A 804 -75.75 -59.83 16.97
CA GLU A 804 -74.47 -59.40 17.54
C GLU A 804 -73.32 -59.75 16.57
N ILE A 805 -72.46 -58.78 16.27
CA ILE A 805 -71.26 -59.02 15.45
C ILE A 805 -70.23 -59.76 16.29
N ILE A 806 -69.88 -60.97 15.88
CA ILE A 806 -68.97 -61.84 16.61
C ILE A 806 -67.51 -61.62 16.17
N SER A 807 -67.27 -61.38 14.88
CA SER A 807 -65.93 -61.13 14.33
C SER A 807 -65.99 -60.55 12.92
N GLY A 808 -64.91 -59.91 12.48
CA GLY A 808 -64.77 -59.42 11.09
C GLY A 808 -64.85 -57.90 10.92
N GLN A 809 -64.75 -57.13 12.02
CA GLN A 809 -64.66 -55.67 11.92
C GLN A 809 -63.34 -55.24 11.28
N GLY A 810 -63.39 -54.30 10.32
CA GLY A 810 -62.22 -53.89 9.52
C GLY A 810 -61.91 -54.82 8.34
N SER A 811 -62.69 -55.88 8.13
CA SER A 811 -62.48 -56.91 7.10
C SER A 811 -63.66 -56.95 6.11
N PRO A 812 -63.45 -57.37 4.86
CA PRO A 812 -64.52 -57.58 3.87
C PRO A 812 -65.50 -58.72 4.24
N LEU A 813 -65.19 -59.53 5.26
CA LEU A 813 -66.04 -60.63 5.76
C LEU A 813 -66.36 -60.46 7.25
N VAL A 814 -67.65 -60.61 7.61
CA VAL A 814 -68.19 -60.47 8.97
C VAL A 814 -69.06 -61.68 9.37
N ARG A 815 -68.98 -62.07 10.65
CA ARG A 815 -69.82 -63.12 11.25
C ARG A 815 -70.77 -62.54 12.28
N ILE A 816 -72.05 -62.89 12.17
CA ILE A 816 -73.13 -62.37 13.03
C ILE A 816 -73.89 -63.52 13.68
N ARG A 817 -74.16 -63.39 14.99
CA ARG A 817 -75.07 -64.29 15.71
C ARG A 817 -76.46 -63.66 15.80
N TRP A 818 -77.47 -64.38 15.33
CA TRP A 818 -78.86 -63.90 15.35
C TRP A 818 -79.63 -64.47 16.55
N GLU A 819 -80.15 -63.59 17.40
CA GLU A 819 -80.79 -63.97 18.67
C GLU A 819 -82.22 -63.40 18.83
N GLY A 820 -82.61 -62.39 18.04
CA GLY A 820 -83.95 -61.78 18.07
C GLY A 820 -84.79 -62.14 16.85
N GLU A 821 -86.02 -62.61 17.07
CA GLU A 821 -86.99 -62.88 15.99
C GLU A 821 -87.48 -61.56 15.36
N GLY A 822 -87.53 -61.47 14.03
CA GLY A 822 -87.94 -60.25 13.30
C GLY A 822 -87.11 -59.96 12.05
N ASP A 823 -87.33 -58.78 11.47
CA ASP A 823 -86.55 -58.21 10.36
C ASP A 823 -85.48 -57.26 10.89
N HIS A 824 -84.23 -57.44 10.48
CA HIS A 824 -83.06 -56.65 10.91
C HIS A 824 -82.24 -56.16 9.71
N GLU A 825 -81.45 -55.09 9.89
CA GLU A 825 -80.56 -54.55 8.86
C GLU A 825 -79.08 -54.78 9.20
N LEU A 826 -78.28 -55.08 8.19
CA LEU A 826 -76.83 -55.20 8.24
C LEU A 826 -76.21 -54.17 7.29
N GLU A 827 -75.32 -53.31 7.79
CA GLU A 827 -74.68 -52.23 7.04
C GLU A 827 -73.15 -52.37 7.03
N VAL A 828 -72.49 -52.02 5.91
CA VAL A 828 -71.02 -51.95 5.77
C VAL A 828 -70.56 -50.63 5.14
N THR A 829 -69.58 -49.96 5.75
CA THR A 829 -69.01 -48.67 5.33
C THR A 829 -67.51 -48.82 4.99
N PRO A 830 -67.03 -48.46 3.77
CA PRO A 830 -65.62 -48.54 3.42
C PRO A 830 -64.85 -47.31 3.94
N MET A 831 -63.56 -47.43 4.21
CA MET A 831 -62.70 -46.31 4.64
C MET A 831 -61.24 -46.48 4.21
N ASN A 832 -60.58 -45.38 3.89
CA ASN A 832 -59.12 -45.32 3.68
C ASN A 832 -58.51 -44.10 4.41
N ALA A 833 -57.24 -43.78 4.12
CA ALA A 833 -56.53 -42.66 4.73
C ALA A 833 -57.18 -41.28 4.47
N CYS A 834 -58.01 -41.13 3.44
CA CYS A 834 -58.68 -39.87 3.13
C CYS A 834 -59.98 -39.68 3.94
N ASN A 835 -60.87 -40.69 4.00
CA ASN A 835 -62.01 -40.77 4.94
C ASN A 835 -62.86 -42.05 4.70
N GLN A 836 -64.02 -42.13 5.36
CA GLN A 836 -65.10 -43.06 5.07
C GLN A 836 -65.83 -42.72 3.75
N GLY A 837 -66.10 -43.75 2.96
CA GLY A 837 -66.99 -43.70 1.80
C GLY A 837 -68.44 -44.05 2.16
N PRO A 838 -69.37 -44.03 1.20
CA PRO A 838 -70.79 -44.33 1.42
C PRO A 838 -71.04 -45.81 1.78
N SER A 839 -71.99 -46.10 2.69
CA SER A 839 -72.30 -47.46 3.17
C SER A 839 -73.23 -48.27 2.26
N GLN A 840 -73.24 -49.61 2.42
CA GLN A 840 -74.14 -50.57 1.78
C GLN A 840 -74.98 -51.32 2.83
N VAL A 841 -76.26 -51.65 2.55
CA VAL A 841 -77.21 -52.24 3.53
C VAL A 841 -77.92 -53.51 2.99
N LEU A 842 -78.15 -54.51 3.86
CA LEU A 842 -78.89 -55.76 3.61
C LEU A 842 -79.92 -56.05 4.72
N SER A 843 -81.16 -56.42 4.35
CA SER A 843 -82.21 -56.84 5.31
C SER A 843 -82.26 -58.36 5.53
N VAL A 844 -82.37 -58.82 6.78
CA VAL A 844 -82.30 -60.24 7.22
C VAL A 844 -83.48 -60.62 8.14
N ASN A 845 -84.10 -61.78 7.93
CA ASN A 845 -85.28 -62.29 8.68
C ASN A 845 -85.01 -63.60 9.49
N VAL A 846 -85.53 -63.76 10.72
CA VAL A 846 -85.19 -64.88 11.66
C VAL A 846 -86.41 -65.71 12.18
N ASN A 847 -86.46 -67.10 12.11
CA ASN A 847 -87.61 -67.97 12.58
C ASN A 847 -87.32 -69.52 12.89
N LEU A 848 -88.22 -70.32 13.56
CA LEU A 848 -88.08 -71.73 14.10
C LEU A 848 -89.09 -72.82 13.52
N ILE A 849 -88.76 -74.14 13.37
CA ILE A 849 -89.59 -75.21 12.67
C ILE A 849 -89.74 -76.59 13.42
N THR A 850 -90.90 -77.33 13.36
CA THR A 850 -91.14 -78.69 13.97
C THR A 850 -91.96 -79.77 13.15
N SER A 851 -91.44 -81.03 13.04
CA SER A 851 -91.95 -82.45 12.76
C SER A 851 -93.08 -82.87 11.76
N LEU A 852 -93.08 -84.17 11.32
CA LEU A 852 -93.98 -84.89 10.35
C LEU A 852 -94.88 -86.02 10.99
N PRO A 853 -96.10 -86.37 10.49
CA PRO A 853 -97.13 -87.16 11.21
C PRO A 853 -97.31 -88.65 10.82
N GLU A 854 -97.78 -89.50 11.78
CA GLU A 854 -98.13 -90.93 11.65
C GLU A 854 -99.67 -91.18 11.61
N ARG A 855 -100.09 -92.35 11.08
CA ARG A 855 -101.49 -92.75 10.79
C ARG A 855 -102.11 -93.58 11.93
N GLU A 856 -103.31 -93.20 12.40
CA GLU A 856 -104.12 -93.95 13.37
C GLU A 856 -104.58 -95.29 12.80
N ASP A 857 -104.27 -96.39 13.48
CA ASP A 857 -105.01 -97.66 13.37
C ASP A 857 -105.22 -98.21 14.78
N ASP A 858 -106.48 -98.57 15.04
CA ASP A 858 -107.15 -98.85 16.31
C ASP A 858 -106.21 -99.35 17.42
N ALA A 859 -106.11 -98.51 18.46
CA ALA A 859 -105.21 -98.68 19.58
C ALA A 859 -105.39 -100.03 20.24
N ARG A 860 -104.29 -100.78 20.36
CA ARG A 860 -103.99 -101.70 21.48
C ARG A 860 -102.53 -102.21 21.48
N LEU A 861 -101.62 -101.50 20.80
CA LEU A 861 -100.18 -101.79 20.77
C LEU A 861 -99.38 -100.48 20.73
N ARG A 862 -98.54 -100.22 21.75
CA ARG A 862 -97.68 -99.03 21.86
C ARG A 862 -96.22 -99.42 21.92
N VAL A 863 -95.38 -98.69 21.19
CA VAL A 863 -93.92 -98.85 21.17
C VAL A 863 -93.29 -97.51 21.51
N TYR A 864 -92.42 -97.47 22.52
CA TYR A 864 -91.76 -96.22 22.93
C TYR A 864 -90.39 -96.46 23.59
N PRO A 865 -89.45 -95.48 23.50
CA PRO A 865 -89.53 -94.25 22.68
C PRO A 865 -89.40 -94.53 21.16
N SER A 866 -89.97 -93.67 20.31
CA SER A 866 -89.79 -93.71 18.85
C SER A 866 -89.62 -92.27 18.32
N PRO A 867 -88.47 -91.92 17.75
CA PRO A 867 -87.26 -92.75 17.55
C PRO A 867 -86.59 -93.18 18.87
N SER A 868 -85.83 -94.30 18.86
CA SER A 868 -85.10 -94.85 20.03
C SER A 868 -83.58 -94.77 19.83
N PHE A 869 -82.80 -94.93 20.90
CA PHE A 869 -81.33 -95.08 20.87
C PHE A 869 -80.85 -96.51 21.20
N GLY A 870 -81.75 -97.51 21.21
CA GLY A 870 -81.39 -98.93 21.28
C GLY A 870 -82.24 -99.77 22.23
N ASP A 871 -82.83 -99.15 23.24
CA ASP A 871 -83.73 -99.80 24.20
C ASP A 871 -85.16 -99.28 24.02
N LEU A 872 -86.15 -100.17 24.04
CA LEU A 872 -87.56 -99.83 23.88
C LEU A 872 -88.48 -100.82 24.59
N TYR A 873 -89.70 -100.38 24.81
CA TYR A 873 -90.75 -101.18 25.42
C TYR A 873 -91.92 -101.33 24.45
N VAL A 874 -92.41 -102.56 24.34
CA VAL A 874 -93.68 -102.85 23.68
C VAL A 874 -94.73 -103.15 24.74
N HIS A 875 -95.81 -102.38 24.73
CA HIS A 875 -96.97 -102.61 25.58
C HIS A 875 -98.17 -103.05 24.75
N LEU A 876 -98.77 -104.17 25.14
CA LEU A 876 -99.96 -104.76 24.55
C LEU A 876 -101.11 -104.65 25.55
N GLU A 877 -102.22 -104.06 25.12
CA GLU A 877 -103.46 -104.08 25.89
C GLU A 877 -104.50 -104.91 25.16
N GLY A 878 -105.21 -105.81 25.85
CA GLY A 878 -106.39 -106.49 25.29
C GLY A 878 -106.17 -107.54 24.19
N LEU A 879 -104.96 -108.10 24.03
CA LEU A 879 -104.69 -109.27 23.19
C LEU A 879 -104.39 -110.52 24.06
N PRO A 880 -105.13 -111.64 23.89
CA PRO A 880 -104.91 -112.85 24.67
C PRO A 880 -103.67 -113.59 24.16
N SER A 881 -102.50 -113.27 24.73
CA SER A 881 -101.20 -113.96 24.57
C SER A 881 -100.64 -114.11 23.15
N LEU A 882 -99.46 -113.51 22.91
CA LEU A 882 -98.72 -113.68 21.65
C LEU A 882 -98.23 -115.13 21.49
N SER A 883 -98.30 -115.64 20.25
CA SER A 883 -97.65 -116.89 19.87
C SER A 883 -96.19 -116.69 19.48
N SER A 884 -95.83 -115.53 18.89
CA SER A 884 -94.43 -115.13 18.72
C SER A 884 -94.26 -113.61 18.57
N LEU A 885 -93.08 -113.12 18.97
CA LEU A 885 -92.64 -111.74 18.79
C LEU A 885 -91.24 -111.74 18.18
N GLU A 886 -91.10 -111.17 17.00
CA GLU A 886 -89.85 -111.16 16.24
C GLU A 886 -89.44 -109.73 15.86
N VAL A 887 -88.14 -109.46 15.93
CA VAL A 887 -87.53 -108.23 15.42
C VAL A 887 -86.80 -108.55 14.13
N ILE A 888 -87.13 -107.82 13.07
CA ILE A 888 -86.59 -108.02 11.74
C ILE A 888 -85.93 -106.71 11.29
N ASN A 889 -84.74 -106.79 10.69
CA ASN A 889 -84.11 -105.61 10.11
C ASN A 889 -84.80 -105.20 8.80
N ALA A 890 -84.47 -104.03 8.27
CA ALA A 890 -84.97 -103.56 6.97
C ALA A 890 -84.68 -104.53 5.79
N MET A 891 -83.74 -105.48 5.92
CA MET A 891 -83.43 -106.49 4.90
C MET A 891 -84.25 -107.77 5.04
N GLY A 892 -85.20 -107.84 6.00
CA GLY A 892 -86.08 -109.00 6.19
C GLY A 892 -85.46 -110.15 7.01
N GLN A 893 -84.24 -109.99 7.53
CA GLN A 893 -83.61 -111.01 8.37
C GLN A 893 -84.09 -110.90 9.82
N LYS A 894 -84.48 -112.04 10.40
CA LYS A 894 -84.87 -112.14 11.81
C LYS A 894 -83.64 -111.92 12.69
N ILE A 895 -83.58 -110.76 13.35
CA ILE A 895 -82.49 -110.38 14.26
C ILE A 895 -82.65 -111.09 15.59
N ARG A 896 -83.87 -111.11 16.12
CA ARG A 896 -84.14 -111.63 17.45
C ARG A 896 -85.58 -112.11 17.58
N GLU A 897 -85.76 -113.22 18.27
CA GLU A 897 -87.06 -113.65 18.77
C GLU A 897 -87.15 -113.34 20.26
N ILE A 898 -88.23 -112.68 20.67
CA ILE A 898 -88.49 -112.37 22.06
C ILE A 898 -89.41 -113.48 22.59
N PRO A 899 -88.96 -114.28 23.59
CA PRO A 899 -89.76 -115.38 24.12
C PRO A 899 -91.07 -114.86 24.72
N THR A 900 -92.19 -115.48 24.34
CA THR A 900 -93.53 -115.10 24.78
C THR A 900 -94.05 -116.08 25.83
N ARG A 901 -94.72 -115.57 26.86
CA ARG A 901 -95.41 -116.37 27.90
C ARG A 901 -96.88 -116.00 27.94
N GLU A 902 -97.75 -117.01 28.11
CA GLU A 902 -99.21 -116.81 28.15
C GLU A 902 -99.57 -115.86 29.31
N GLY A 903 -100.23 -114.73 29.02
CA GLY A 903 -100.65 -113.72 30.00
C GLY A 903 -99.76 -112.47 30.16
N GLN A 904 -98.61 -112.36 29.48
CA GLN A 904 -97.71 -111.19 29.57
C GLN A 904 -98.12 -110.04 28.62
N SER A 905 -98.16 -108.79 29.13
CA SER A 905 -98.59 -107.60 28.37
C SER A 905 -97.45 -106.63 28.00
N VAL A 906 -96.32 -106.66 28.69
CA VAL A 906 -95.17 -105.78 28.43
C VAL A 906 -93.95 -106.61 28.02
N TYR A 907 -93.29 -106.20 26.94
CA TYR A 907 -92.07 -106.81 26.42
C TYR A 907 -90.95 -105.77 26.31
N PRO A 908 -89.95 -105.80 27.21
CA PRO A 908 -88.76 -104.99 27.06
C PRO A 908 -87.85 -105.58 25.97
N ILE A 909 -87.38 -104.73 25.06
CA ILE A 909 -86.39 -105.09 24.04
C ILE A 909 -85.21 -104.14 24.20
N THR A 910 -84.07 -104.69 24.59
CA THR A 910 -82.85 -103.92 24.82
C THR A 910 -81.73 -104.29 23.87
N GLY A 911 -80.88 -103.32 23.57
CA GLY A 911 -79.67 -103.46 22.75
C GLY A 911 -79.94 -103.68 21.26
N LEU A 912 -80.95 -103.03 20.68
CA LEU A 912 -81.14 -103.07 19.23
C LEU A 912 -80.08 -102.21 18.51
N PRO A 913 -79.49 -102.72 17.42
CA PRO A 913 -78.49 -101.97 16.65
C PRO A 913 -79.11 -100.77 15.92
N LYS A 914 -78.29 -99.77 15.58
CA LYS A 914 -78.73 -98.58 14.83
C LYS A 914 -79.30 -98.96 13.47
N GLY A 915 -80.41 -98.34 13.09
CA GLY A 915 -81.09 -98.58 11.81
C GLY A 915 -82.61 -98.69 11.96
N MET A 916 -83.27 -98.98 10.83
CA MET A 916 -84.71 -99.17 10.79
C MET A 916 -85.06 -100.64 11.02
N HIS A 917 -85.93 -100.88 12.00
CA HIS A 917 -86.39 -102.22 12.36
C HIS A 917 -87.91 -102.33 12.23
N LEU A 918 -88.35 -103.55 11.94
CA LEU A 918 -89.75 -103.93 11.90
C LEU A 918 -90.02 -104.96 13.00
N LEU A 919 -90.89 -104.60 13.93
CA LEU A 919 -91.39 -105.51 14.96
C LEU A 919 -92.61 -106.25 14.40
N VAL A 920 -92.57 -107.58 14.44
CA VAL A 920 -93.66 -108.45 13.95
C VAL A 920 -94.24 -109.26 15.10
N PHE A 921 -95.52 -109.07 15.35
CA PHE A 921 -96.28 -109.68 16.44
C PHE A 921 -97.27 -110.70 15.88
N ARG A 922 -97.23 -111.96 16.33
CA ARG A 922 -98.20 -112.99 15.90
C ARG A 922 -99.03 -113.48 17.08
N THR A 923 -100.33 -113.59 16.87
CA THR A 923 -101.31 -114.23 17.77
C THR A 923 -101.92 -115.44 17.07
N ARG A 924 -102.71 -116.26 17.79
CA ARG A 924 -103.41 -117.41 17.17
C ARG A 924 -104.37 -117.01 16.03
N THR A 925 -104.76 -115.74 15.92
CA THR A 925 -105.77 -115.27 14.95
C THR A 925 -105.31 -114.12 14.02
N ALA A 926 -104.21 -113.41 14.31
CA ALA A 926 -103.73 -112.27 13.48
C ALA A 926 -102.22 -111.98 13.63
N THR A 927 -101.64 -111.28 12.64
CA THR A 927 -100.25 -110.75 12.66
C THR A 927 -100.25 -109.22 12.55
N TYR A 928 -99.45 -108.53 13.38
CA TYR A 928 -99.30 -107.07 13.41
C TYR A 928 -97.85 -106.64 13.18
N GLN A 929 -97.63 -105.44 12.64
CA GLN A 929 -96.29 -104.90 12.37
C GLN A 929 -96.14 -103.43 12.80
N ARG A 930 -94.96 -103.05 13.30
CA ARG A 930 -94.60 -101.65 13.62
C ARG A 930 -93.16 -101.33 13.19
N LYS A 931 -92.98 -100.16 12.56
CA LYS A 931 -91.66 -99.63 12.18
C LYS A 931 -91.11 -98.77 13.30
N ILE A 932 -89.82 -98.89 13.54
CA ILE A 932 -89.08 -98.04 14.47
C ILE A 932 -87.76 -97.62 13.82
N VAL A 933 -87.28 -96.44 14.18
CA VAL A 933 -85.93 -95.97 13.84
C VAL A 933 -85.11 -95.93 15.12
N VAL A 934 -83.94 -96.57 15.08
CA VAL A 934 -82.94 -96.54 16.15
C VAL A 934 -81.74 -95.74 15.66
N PHE A 935 -81.41 -94.63 16.34
CA PHE A 935 -80.35 -93.69 15.95
C PHE A 935 -78.95 -94.06 16.46
#